data_AF-A0A7X8R836-F1
#
_entry.id   AF-A0A7X8R836-F1
#
_cell.length_a   1.000
_cell.length_b   1.000
_cell.length_c   1.000
_cell.angle_alpha   90.00
_cell.angle_beta   90.00
_cell.angle_gamma   90.00
#
_symmetry.space_group_name_H-M   'P 1'
#
loop_
_entity.id
_entity.type
_entity.pdbx_description
1 polymer ?
#
loop_
_entity_poly.entity_id
_entity_poly.type
_entity_poly.pdbx_seq_one_letter_code
_entity_poly.pdbx_strand_id
1 'polypeptide(L)'
;EISTPMTIDVIGKAQIIPSPLLLTCDQVAHSFAQDFTEANESRLIRINQVRVVAGTSPALTISDQTGQCLLYLDVDTNLPVPQGTFDVIGILKQYDATAPYTDGYEILPRFAGDLILQAGPVFVSEPQEVAITARTVDFYWQTAAAASASFKYKSRFSWKWQSYGDSSAVQEHRLSLTDLSPATLYDAYVVCSDATGSSSSRRFVFCTASARSSGTIQVWFNQSVDPSLAHPDAADGSVDLAAELIKRIDQVRYSLDVCFYNLSHSELTEAIGRAKNRGVSVRLIHEADYTTASVNRLEQVYHIPVINDRFGQNSGNGLMHNKFVIMDHRDHNSGSDDYLWVASANGTLSGSVLNAENGLCIQDEALCAAYTAEFDEMWGDGDEIADATRSRFGERKTNNTPHRFNVNSVWIEQYMSPSDQTEAAIVQSIRSAQQSLYFCIFSFTSTPILHAMEERFHRSSDFGLAGVFDEEATGDRNSVYPLMAGIGASAWSPPADVWLDRWPGDLHHKYLIVDAGGENPKVITGSHNWSYSADHSNDENTLIFHSRTLANLYLQEFSARYQEAGGQATLHTAVATKGMASAPATWRLIGNYPNPFNSSTRIVYHRPEQDRSIPTAFLYDVAGRLVRTLELGRQGEEVDWDGTDAQGRFVASGVYMVRLGNHPGVVKMLLMR
;
A
#
# COMPACT_ATOMS: atom_id res chain seq x y z
N GLU A 1 32.20 -29.48 26.80
CA GLU A 1 32.81 -28.53 27.76
C GLU A 1 31.69 -27.65 28.29
N ILE A 2 31.47 -27.62 29.61
CA ILE A 2 30.48 -26.73 30.23
C ILE A 2 31.18 -25.39 30.42
N SER A 3 31.01 -24.47 29.47
CA SER A 3 31.51 -23.10 29.60
C SER A 3 30.57 -22.30 30.50
N THR A 4 31.09 -21.94 31.69
CA THR A 4 30.79 -20.75 32.54
C THR A 4 29.33 -20.28 32.75
N PRO A 5 28.93 -19.94 33.99
CA PRO A 5 27.55 -19.59 34.32
C PRO A 5 27.10 -18.27 33.65
N MET A 6 25.86 -18.25 33.17
CA MET A 6 25.17 -17.07 32.65
C MET A 6 25.21 -15.94 33.69
N THR A 7 25.67 -14.76 33.27
CA THR A 7 25.44 -13.53 34.02
C THR A 7 23.95 -13.18 33.97
N ILE A 8 23.30 -13.06 35.13
CA ILE A 8 21.96 -12.48 35.24
C ILE A 8 22.13 -10.97 35.39
N ASP A 9 21.81 -10.21 34.34
CA ASP A 9 21.71 -8.76 34.42
C ASP A 9 20.31 -8.35 34.88
N VAL A 10 20.22 -7.79 36.09
CA VAL A 10 18.98 -7.20 36.61
C VAL A 10 18.88 -5.76 36.10
N ILE A 11 18.16 -5.59 34.99
CA ILE A 11 18.05 -4.34 34.22
C ILE A 11 17.17 -3.25 34.88
N GLY A 12 16.79 -3.41 36.16
CA GLY A 12 16.02 -2.37 36.86
C GLY A 12 15.67 -2.66 38.31
N LYS A 13 16.12 -1.80 39.22
CA LYS A 13 15.46 -1.50 40.51
C LYS A 13 14.58 -0.24 40.38
N ALA A 14 13.90 -0.08 39.25
CA ALA A 14 13.01 1.05 39.00
C ALA A 14 11.56 0.61 39.19
N GLN A 15 10.75 1.39 39.92
CA GLN A 15 9.30 1.23 40.05
C GLN A 15 8.53 1.50 38.73
N ILE A 16 9.20 1.46 37.58
CA ILE A 16 8.60 1.73 36.27
C ILE A 16 8.33 0.39 35.61
N ILE A 17 7.04 0.03 35.55
CA ILE A 17 6.58 -1.11 34.76
C ILE A 17 6.81 -0.74 33.28
N PRO A 18 7.54 -1.54 32.48
CA PRO A 18 7.73 -1.26 31.06
C PRO A 18 6.39 -1.22 30.34
N SER A 19 6.28 -0.41 29.28
CA SER A 19 5.08 -0.42 28.43
C SER A 19 4.91 -1.82 27.82
N PRO A 20 3.68 -2.38 27.83
CA PRO A 20 3.45 -3.70 27.29
C PRO A 20 3.71 -3.71 25.77
N LEU A 21 4.35 -4.76 25.28
CA LEU A 21 4.49 -5.01 23.85
C LEU A 21 3.12 -5.37 23.25
N LEU A 22 2.66 -4.61 22.25
CA LEU A 22 1.42 -4.92 21.56
C LEU A 22 1.62 -6.14 20.65
N LEU A 23 0.89 -7.23 20.91
CA LEU A 23 0.88 -8.45 20.11
C LEU A 23 -0.54 -8.82 19.71
N THR A 24 -0.66 -9.67 18.70
CA THR A 24 -1.90 -10.32 18.26
C THR A 24 -1.97 -11.76 18.79
N CYS A 25 -3.15 -12.39 18.76
CA CYS A 25 -3.29 -13.79 19.19
C CYS A 25 -2.41 -14.74 18.38
N ASP A 26 -2.28 -14.53 17.07
CA ASP A 26 -1.45 -15.35 16.20
C ASP A 26 0.04 -15.25 16.57
N GLN A 27 0.54 -14.03 16.80
CA GLN A 27 1.92 -13.81 17.25
C GLN A 27 2.20 -14.43 18.62
N VAL A 28 1.19 -14.50 19.49
CA VAL A 28 1.32 -15.18 20.78
C VAL A 28 1.40 -16.68 20.60
N ALA A 29 0.49 -17.27 19.82
CA ALA A 29 0.45 -18.71 19.57
C ALA A 29 1.75 -19.22 18.90
N HIS A 30 2.35 -18.39 18.04
CA HIS A 30 3.58 -18.71 17.31
C HIS A 30 4.81 -18.01 17.89
N SER A 31 4.92 -17.93 19.23
CA SER A 31 6.06 -17.29 19.90
C SER A 31 7.37 -18.09 19.80
N PHE A 32 7.29 -19.38 19.46
CA PHE A 32 8.46 -20.22 19.18
C PHE A 32 8.88 -20.07 17.72
N ALA A 33 10.09 -19.60 17.48
CA ALA A 33 10.64 -19.46 16.13
C ALA A 33 11.41 -20.73 15.69
N GLN A 34 11.54 -20.93 14.37
CA GLN A 34 12.24 -22.08 13.79
C GLN A 34 13.74 -22.12 14.14
N ASP A 35 14.31 -21.01 14.59
CA ASP A 35 15.69 -20.89 15.07
C ASP A 35 15.84 -21.19 16.57
N PHE A 36 14.80 -21.75 17.22
CA PHE A 36 14.74 -22.07 18.64
C PHE A 36 14.75 -20.84 19.56
N THR A 37 14.37 -19.66 19.06
CA THR A 37 14.21 -18.45 19.87
C THR A 37 12.77 -18.24 20.32
N GLU A 38 12.61 -17.59 21.47
CA GLU A 38 11.32 -17.29 22.10
C GLU A 38 11.24 -15.79 22.44
N ALA A 39 11.31 -14.93 21.43
CA ALA A 39 11.50 -13.48 21.59
C ALA A 39 10.40 -12.76 22.42
N ASN A 40 9.24 -13.40 22.58
CA ASN A 40 8.10 -12.85 23.31
C ASN A 40 7.92 -13.46 24.71
N GLU A 41 8.54 -14.60 25.00
CA GLU A 41 8.38 -15.25 26.30
C GLU A 41 8.92 -14.37 27.44
N SER A 42 8.28 -14.42 28.60
CA SER A 42 8.60 -13.62 29.78
C SER A 42 8.46 -12.10 29.61
N ARG A 43 7.86 -11.62 28.51
CA ARG A 43 7.59 -10.18 28.30
C ARG A 43 6.21 -9.79 28.79
N LEU A 44 6.10 -8.54 29.24
CA LEU A 44 4.80 -7.91 29.43
C LEU A 44 4.23 -7.54 28.06
N ILE A 45 3.08 -8.12 27.71
CA ILE A 45 2.42 -7.96 26.41
C ILE A 45 1.01 -7.41 26.58
N ARG A 46 0.45 -6.85 25.51
CA ARG A 46 -0.95 -6.43 25.41
C ARG A 46 -1.56 -7.02 24.14
N ILE A 47 -2.77 -7.57 24.23
CA ILE A 47 -3.58 -7.96 23.08
C ILE A 47 -4.89 -7.18 23.16
N ASN A 48 -5.27 -6.54 22.06
CA ASN A 48 -6.48 -5.73 22.01
C ASN A 48 -7.66 -6.52 21.44
N GLN A 49 -8.86 -6.22 21.91
CA GLN A 49 -10.13 -6.68 21.34
C GLN A 49 -10.28 -8.21 21.28
N VAL A 50 -9.81 -8.92 22.30
CA VAL A 50 -9.97 -10.37 22.42
C VAL A 50 -11.31 -10.74 23.03
N ARG A 51 -11.78 -11.97 22.77
CA ARG A 51 -12.89 -12.60 23.50
C ARG A 51 -12.53 -14.02 23.92
N VAL A 52 -13.12 -14.51 25.00
CA VAL A 52 -13.05 -15.94 25.37
C VAL A 52 -13.89 -16.75 24.37
N VAL A 53 -13.28 -17.73 23.71
CA VAL A 53 -13.94 -18.61 22.73
C VAL A 53 -14.10 -20.06 23.21
N ALA A 54 -13.29 -20.50 24.17
CA ALA A 54 -13.37 -21.83 24.76
C ALA A 54 -12.69 -21.88 26.15
N GLY A 55 -12.87 -23.00 26.86
CA GLY A 55 -12.20 -23.29 28.13
C GLY A 55 -12.95 -22.82 29.37
N THR A 56 -12.36 -23.08 30.53
CA THR A 56 -12.82 -22.66 31.85
C THR A 56 -11.63 -22.30 32.73
N SER A 57 -11.76 -21.30 33.60
CA SER A 57 -10.71 -20.89 34.53
C SER A 57 -10.06 -22.09 35.24
N PRO A 58 -8.72 -22.17 35.30
CA PRO A 58 -7.76 -21.11 34.98
C PRO A 58 -7.37 -21.00 33.50
N ALA A 59 -7.66 -22.00 32.65
CA ALA A 59 -7.20 -22.03 31.25
C ALA A 59 -8.34 -21.72 30.26
N LEU A 60 -8.21 -20.60 29.55
CA LEU A 60 -9.17 -20.12 28.57
C LEU A 60 -8.49 -20.02 27.20
N THR A 61 -9.26 -20.22 26.13
CA THR A 61 -8.84 -19.84 24.78
C THR A 61 -9.46 -18.49 24.47
N ILE A 62 -8.64 -17.52 24.08
CA ILE A 62 -9.08 -16.21 23.61
C ILE A 62 -8.78 -16.03 22.13
N SER A 63 -9.53 -15.16 21.46
CA SER A 63 -9.39 -14.93 20.02
C SER A 63 -9.53 -13.46 19.67
N ASP A 64 -8.66 -12.98 18.78
CA ASP A 64 -8.76 -11.72 18.05
C ASP A 64 -8.99 -11.99 16.55
N GLN A 65 -8.73 -10.99 15.68
CA GLN A 65 -8.88 -11.13 14.23
C GLN A 65 -7.79 -11.98 13.55
N THR A 66 -6.66 -12.19 14.22
CA THR A 66 -5.49 -12.91 13.67
C THR A 66 -5.51 -14.40 13.96
N GLY A 67 -6.10 -14.80 15.10
CA GLY A 67 -6.11 -16.19 15.50
C GLY A 67 -6.65 -16.42 16.90
N GLN A 68 -6.16 -17.49 17.52
CA GLN A 68 -6.49 -17.87 18.89
C GLN A 68 -5.21 -18.06 19.68
N CYS A 69 -5.23 -17.68 20.96
CA CYS A 69 -4.16 -17.99 21.89
C CYS A 69 -4.74 -18.32 23.28
N LEU A 70 -3.87 -18.77 24.19
CA LEU A 70 -4.28 -19.15 25.53
C LEU A 70 -4.21 -17.96 26.49
N LEU A 71 -5.19 -17.87 27.37
CA LEU A 71 -5.27 -16.95 28.50
C LEU A 71 -5.31 -17.77 29.78
N TYR A 72 -4.35 -17.55 30.67
CA TYR A 72 -4.29 -18.20 31.97
C TYR A 72 -4.66 -17.24 33.09
N LEU A 73 -5.80 -17.48 33.75
CA LEU A 73 -6.24 -16.76 34.93
C LEU A 73 -5.73 -17.46 36.19
N ASP A 74 -4.61 -16.97 36.71
CA ASP A 74 -4.01 -17.55 37.91
C ASP A 74 -4.98 -17.48 39.10
N VAL A 75 -5.18 -18.61 39.78
CA VAL A 75 -6.08 -18.75 40.92
C VAL A 75 -5.75 -17.76 42.04
N ASP A 76 -4.48 -17.41 42.22
CA ASP A 76 -4.03 -16.49 43.28
C ASP A 76 -4.34 -15.02 42.95
N THR A 77 -4.66 -14.70 41.69
CA THR A 77 -5.02 -13.33 41.27
C THR A 77 -6.50 -12.99 41.51
N ASN A 78 -7.34 -14.00 41.77
CA ASN A 78 -8.79 -13.87 41.95
C ASN A 78 -9.49 -13.08 40.82
N LEU A 79 -9.00 -13.23 39.59
CA LEU A 79 -9.57 -12.58 38.41
C LEU A 79 -10.87 -13.26 37.95
N PRO A 80 -11.92 -12.50 37.62
CA PRO A 80 -13.12 -13.09 37.01
C PRO A 80 -12.82 -13.49 35.56
N VAL A 81 -13.53 -14.50 35.05
CA VAL A 81 -13.55 -14.81 33.62
C VAL A 81 -14.14 -13.60 32.86
N PRO A 82 -13.39 -12.92 31.98
CA PRO A 82 -13.87 -11.77 31.24
C PRO A 82 -15.11 -12.12 30.42
N GLN A 83 -16.09 -11.23 30.40
CA GLN A 83 -17.29 -11.36 29.58
C GLN A 83 -17.24 -10.32 28.46
N GLY A 84 -17.70 -10.70 27.26
CA GLY A 84 -17.65 -9.84 26.08
C GLY A 84 -16.23 -9.66 25.55
N THR A 85 -16.00 -8.53 24.89
CA THR A 85 -14.71 -8.17 24.30
C THR A 85 -13.89 -7.39 25.31
N PHE A 86 -12.59 -7.58 25.31
CA PHE A 86 -11.69 -6.90 26.23
C PHE A 86 -10.30 -6.77 25.63
N ASP A 87 -9.52 -5.81 26.12
CA ASP A 87 -8.08 -5.86 25.93
C ASP A 87 -7.46 -6.57 27.13
N VAL A 88 -6.42 -7.35 26.90
CA VAL A 88 -5.69 -8.05 27.96
C VAL A 88 -4.24 -7.62 27.98
N ILE A 89 -3.72 -7.31 29.16
CA ILE A 89 -2.31 -7.11 29.43
C ILE A 89 -1.85 -8.29 30.29
N GLY A 90 -0.63 -8.79 30.10
CA GLY A 90 -0.15 -9.90 30.91
C GLY A 90 1.27 -10.29 30.59
N ILE A 91 1.82 -11.17 31.41
CA ILE A 91 3.13 -11.77 31.15
C ILE A 91 2.90 -12.97 30.23
N LEU A 92 3.59 -13.01 29.09
CA LEU A 92 3.57 -14.20 28.25
C LEU A 92 4.47 -15.29 28.86
N LYS A 93 3.94 -16.49 29.05
CA LYS A 93 4.72 -17.66 29.49
C LYS A 93 4.45 -18.87 28.60
N GLN A 94 5.36 -19.83 28.62
CA GLN A 94 5.15 -21.13 27.98
C GLN A 94 4.68 -22.19 28.99
N TYR A 95 3.71 -23.02 28.61
CA TYR A 95 3.32 -24.22 29.34
C TYR A 95 3.08 -25.39 28.36
N ASP A 96 4.18 -26.06 27.98
CA ASP A 96 4.16 -27.33 27.27
C ASP A 96 4.79 -28.42 28.15
N ALA A 97 4.04 -29.48 28.43
CA ALA A 97 4.51 -30.59 29.27
C ALA A 97 5.22 -31.69 28.47
N THR A 98 5.27 -31.59 27.14
CA THR A 98 5.79 -32.65 26.26
C THR A 98 6.92 -32.10 25.38
N ALA A 99 8.06 -32.78 25.36
CA ALA A 99 9.13 -32.42 24.43
C ALA A 99 8.61 -32.50 22.97
N PRO A 100 8.88 -31.51 22.10
CA PRO A 100 10.02 -30.58 22.19
C PRO A 100 9.82 -29.25 22.96
N TYR A 101 8.70 -29.02 23.66
CA TYR A 101 8.45 -27.77 24.42
C TYR A 101 8.44 -26.52 23.52
N THR A 102 7.60 -26.53 22.49
CA THR A 102 7.58 -25.50 21.44
C THR A 102 6.20 -24.86 21.26
N ASP A 103 5.29 -25.10 22.19
CA ASP A 103 3.89 -24.68 22.12
C ASP A 103 3.40 -24.28 23.51
N GLY A 104 2.09 -24.07 23.70
CA GLY A 104 1.49 -23.81 24.99
C GLY A 104 1.74 -22.40 25.51
N TYR A 105 1.98 -21.43 24.63
CA TYR A 105 2.14 -20.04 25.03
C TYR A 105 0.82 -19.45 25.51
N GLU A 106 0.82 -18.93 26.74
CA GLU A 106 -0.35 -18.38 27.40
C GLU A 106 -0.06 -17.04 28.07
N ILE A 107 -0.98 -16.08 27.89
CA ILE A 107 -0.90 -14.77 28.54
C ILE A 107 -1.44 -14.85 29.96
N LEU A 108 -0.70 -14.28 30.92
CA LEU A 108 -1.01 -14.30 32.34
C LEU A 108 -1.23 -12.88 32.87
N PRO A 109 -2.49 -12.42 33.01
CA PRO A 109 -2.80 -11.13 33.60
C PRO A 109 -2.45 -11.13 35.10
N ARG A 110 -1.99 -9.99 35.61
CA ARG A 110 -1.43 -9.90 36.98
C ARG A 110 -2.46 -9.45 38.01
N PHE A 111 -3.43 -8.63 37.60
CA PHE A 111 -4.47 -8.05 38.45
C PHE A 111 -5.63 -7.51 37.60
N ALA A 112 -6.76 -7.14 38.22
CA ALA A 112 -8.00 -6.81 37.50
C ALA A 112 -7.85 -5.71 36.42
N GLY A 113 -6.95 -4.73 36.63
CA GLY A 113 -6.67 -3.67 35.67
C GLY A 113 -5.98 -4.13 34.37
N ASP A 114 -5.47 -5.35 34.33
CA ASP A 114 -4.93 -5.97 33.12
C ASP A 114 -6.04 -6.54 32.21
N LEU A 115 -7.30 -6.61 32.68
CA LEU A 115 -8.48 -7.01 31.89
C LEU A 115 -9.36 -5.79 31.62
N ILE A 116 -9.19 -5.18 30.46
CA ILE A 116 -9.86 -3.93 30.08
C ILE A 116 -11.12 -4.29 29.31
N LEU A 117 -12.24 -4.48 30.03
CA LEU A 117 -13.53 -4.80 29.43
C LEU A 117 -13.98 -3.67 28.49
N GLN A 118 -14.31 -4.04 27.25
CA GLN A 118 -14.82 -3.15 26.22
C GLN A 118 -16.30 -3.45 26.04
N ALA A 119 -17.16 -2.49 26.39
CA ALA A 119 -18.59 -2.60 26.15
C ALA A 119 -18.86 -2.37 24.65
N GLY A 120 -19.84 -3.06 24.03
CA GLY A 120 -20.25 -2.79 22.64
C GLY A 120 -19.80 -3.81 21.57
N PRO A 121 -20.12 -3.53 20.30
CA PRO A 121 -19.99 -4.47 19.18
C PRO A 121 -18.53 -4.69 18.74
N VAL A 122 -18.19 -5.89 18.26
CA VAL A 122 -16.83 -6.20 17.74
C VAL A 122 -16.69 -5.76 16.29
N PHE A 123 -15.60 -5.07 15.95
CA PHE A 123 -15.22 -4.83 14.56
C PHE A 123 -14.67 -6.13 13.94
N VAL A 124 -15.33 -6.62 12.89
CA VAL A 124 -14.86 -7.74 12.06
C VAL A 124 -13.85 -7.23 11.03
N SER A 125 -14.01 -5.99 10.58
CA SER A 125 -13.04 -5.27 9.78
C SER A 125 -12.92 -3.85 10.30
N GLU A 126 -11.74 -3.24 10.16
CA GLU A 126 -11.56 -1.81 10.42
C GLU A 126 -12.24 -0.96 9.32
N PRO A 127 -12.61 0.30 9.61
CA PRO A 127 -13.04 1.28 8.62
C PRO A 127 -12.01 1.44 7.50
N GLN A 128 -12.46 1.33 6.26
CA GLN A 128 -11.63 1.52 5.06
C GLN A 128 -12.33 2.40 4.04
N GLU A 129 -11.55 3.24 3.35
CA GLU A 129 -12.01 4.04 2.22
C GLU A 129 -12.38 3.12 1.05
N VAL A 130 -13.57 3.31 0.50
CA VAL A 130 -14.07 2.60 -0.69
C VAL A 130 -14.40 3.53 -1.85
N ALA A 131 -14.53 4.83 -1.60
CA ALA A 131 -14.56 5.86 -2.62
C ALA A 131 -14.02 7.18 -2.03
N ILE A 132 -13.18 7.87 -2.80
CA ILE A 132 -12.58 9.14 -2.40
C ILE A 132 -12.82 10.15 -3.53
N THR A 133 -13.42 11.29 -3.19
CA THR A 133 -13.53 12.45 -4.06
C THR A 133 -12.91 13.67 -3.38
N ALA A 134 -12.89 14.81 -4.07
CA ALA A 134 -12.36 16.04 -3.50
C ALA A 134 -13.18 16.60 -2.32
N ARG A 135 -14.41 16.13 -2.10
CA ARG A 135 -15.28 16.62 -1.01
C ARG A 135 -15.97 15.53 -0.22
N THR A 136 -15.82 14.27 -0.62
CA THR A 136 -16.45 13.13 0.02
C THR A 136 -15.49 11.97 0.18
N VAL A 137 -15.65 11.22 1.26
CA VAL A 137 -15.01 9.91 1.43
C VAL A 137 -16.06 8.93 1.94
N ASP A 138 -16.23 7.84 1.21
CA ASP A 138 -17.11 6.74 1.57
C ASP A 138 -16.29 5.66 2.26
N PHE A 139 -16.78 5.21 3.41
CA PHE A 139 -16.17 4.18 4.21
C PHE A 139 -17.02 2.93 4.28
N TYR A 140 -16.36 1.79 4.44
CA TYR A 140 -16.98 0.50 4.69
C TYR A 140 -16.28 -0.23 5.85
N TRP A 141 -17.06 -0.87 6.72
CA TRP A 141 -16.57 -1.85 7.68
C TRP A 141 -17.69 -2.77 8.14
N GLN A 142 -17.31 -3.79 8.92
CA GLN A 142 -18.25 -4.75 9.48
C GLN A 142 -18.12 -4.85 11.00
N THR A 143 -19.26 -5.05 11.67
CA THR A 143 -19.33 -5.47 13.07
C THR A 143 -19.93 -6.86 13.20
N ALA A 144 -19.52 -7.62 14.23
CA ALA A 144 -19.97 -9.00 14.43
C ALA A 144 -21.46 -9.09 14.77
N ALA A 145 -22.01 -8.03 15.36
CA ALA A 145 -23.44 -7.87 15.65
C ALA A 145 -23.95 -6.54 15.08
N ALA A 146 -25.26 -6.44 14.91
CA ALA A 146 -25.88 -5.22 14.41
C ALA A 146 -25.68 -4.06 15.39
N ALA A 147 -25.13 -2.96 14.90
CA ALA A 147 -24.80 -1.78 15.69
C ALA A 147 -25.11 -0.50 14.92
N SER A 148 -25.32 0.59 15.65
CA SER A 148 -25.25 1.95 15.10
C SER A 148 -23.80 2.39 14.99
N ALA A 149 -23.53 3.46 14.24
CA ALA A 149 -22.17 3.96 14.06
C ALA A 149 -22.08 5.48 14.01
N SER A 150 -20.95 6.02 14.51
CA SER A 150 -20.60 7.43 14.40
C SER A 150 -19.10 7.60 14.14
N PHE A 151 -18.77 8.26 13.03
CA PHE A 151 -17.46 8.85 12.79
C PHE A 151 -17.19 10.00 13.74
N LYS A 152 -15.97 10.02 14.26
CA LYS A 152 -15.34 11.17 14.89
C LYS A 152 -14.15 11.56 14.02
N TYR A 153 -14.13 12.79 13.52
CA TYR A 153 -13.08 13.22 12.60
C TYR A 153 -12.71 14.70 12.80
N LYS A 154 -11.47 15.07 12.48
CA LYS A 154 -11.01 16.47 12.44
C LYS A 154 -9.96 16.63 11.33
N SER A 155 -9.94 17.79 10.68
CA SER A 155 -8.80 18.16 9.83
C SER A 155 -7.58 18.38 10.72
N ARG A 156 -6.37 18.09 10.22
CA ARG A 156 -5.11 18.38 10.94
C ARG A 156 -4.89 19.87 11.22
N PHE A 157 -5.56 20.75 10.47
CA PHE A 157 -5.54 22.19 10.70
C PHE A 157 -6.56 22.66 11.75
N SER A 158 -7.31 21.74 12.37
CA SER A 158 -8.32 22.05 13.39
C SER A 158 -8.17 21.18 14.63
N TRP A 159 -8.34 21.81 15.80
CA TRP A 159 -8.43 21.11 17.08
C TRP A 159 -9.85 20.57 17.36
N LYS A 160 -10.84 20.96 16.57
CA LYS A 160 -12.26 20.65 16.83
C LYS A 160 -12.66 19.35 16.13
N TRP A 161 -12.96 18.32 16.94
CA TRP A 161 -13.58 17.09 16.47
C TRP A 161 -15.03 17.32 16.04
N GLN A 162 -15.39 16.71 14.92
CA GLN A 162 -16.73 16.63 14.38
C GLN A 162 -17.29 15.23 14.56
N SER A 163 -18.62 15.10 14.47
CA SER A 163 -19.32 13.83 14.62
C SER A 163 -20.37 13.69 13.53
N TYR A 164 -20.37 12.55 12.84
CA TYR A 164 -21.37 12.17 11.87
C TYR A 164 -21.69 10.69 12.05
N GLY A 165 -22.94 10.25 11.88
CA GLY A 165 -23.29 8.86 12.18
C GLY A 165 -24.65 8.44 11.62
N ASP A 166 -24.87 7.13 11.67
CA ASP A 166 -26.12 6.46 11.35
C ASP A 166 -26.59 5.67 12.57
N SER A 167 -27.83 5.95 13.00
CA SER A 167 -28.48 5.30 14.13
C SER A 167 -29.02 3.90 13.81
N SER A 168 -29.01 3.48 12.54
CA SER A 168 -29.50 2.18 12.09
C SER A 168 -28.61 1.07 12.63
N ALA A 169 -29.20 0.04 13.23
CA ALA A 169 -28.46 -1.13 13.71
C ALA A 169 -28.19 -2.11 12.56
N VAL A 170 -26.96 -2.14 12.05
CA VAL A 170 -26.54 -3.01 10.93
C VAL A 170 -25.20 -3.69 11.24
N GLN A 171 -24.93 -4.82 10.59
CA GLN A 171 -23.61 -5.49 10.67
C GLN A 171 -22.65 -4.95 9.61
N GLU A 172 -23.16 -4.57 8.44
CA GLU A 172 -22.39 -3.98 7.35
C GLU A 172 -22.64 -2.48 7.33
N HIS A 173 -21.60 -1.71 7.62
CA HIS A 173 -21.70 -0.28 7.75
C HIS A 173 -21.15 0.40 6.50
N ARG A 174 -21.87 1.43 6.04
CA ARG A 174 -21.43 2.34 4.99
C ARG A 174 -21.78 3.76 5.40
N LEU A 175 -20.77 4.62 5.50
CA LEU A 175 -20.97 6.03 5.80
C LEU A 175 -20.14 6.90 4.85
N SER A 176 -20.77 7.96 4.37
CA SER A 176 -20.14 8.99 3.55
C SER A 176 -19.91 10.22 4.39
N LEU A 177 -18.66 10.62 4.57
CA LEU A 177 -18.33 11.96 5.05
C LEU A 177 -18.42 12.93 3.87
N THR A 178 -19.12 14.05 4.04
CA THR A 178 -19.34 15.06 3.00
C THR A 178 -18.81 16.43 3.45
N ASP A 179 -18.84 17.40 2.52
CA ASP A 179 -18.44 18.79 2.78
C ASP A 179 -17.00 18.92 3.29
N LEU A 180 -16.15 17.97 2.91
CA LEU A 180 -14.73 17.97 3.22
C LEU A 180 -13.97 18.94 2.31
N SER A 181 -12.81 19.39 2.78
CA SER A 181 -11.87 20.19 2.00
C SER A 181 -11.06 19.26 1.09
N PRO A 182 -10.79 19.64 -0.18
CA PRO A 182 -9.91 18.87 -1.07
C PRO A 182 -8.49 18.70 -0.52
N ALA A 183 -7.81 17.61 -0.94
CA ALA A 183 -6.43 17.28 -0.60
C ALA A 183 -6.06 17.51 0.88
N THR A 184 -6.98 17.20 1.79
CA THR A 184 -6.83 17.52 3.21
C THR A 184 -6.72 16.24 4.03
N LEU A 185 -5.71 16.18 4.90
CA LEU A 185 -5.54 15.09 5.87
C LEU A 185 -6.51 15.27 7.06
N TYR A 186 -7.19 14.19 7.39
CA TYR A 186 -8.10 14.10 8.53
C TYR A 186 -7.69 12.96 9.46
N ASP A 187 -7.68 13.25 10.77
CA ASP A 187 -7.59 12.20 11.78
C ASP A 187 -9.01 11.72 12.11
N ALA A 188 -9.23 10.41 12.17
CA ALA A 188 -10.54 9.82 12.39
C ALA A 188 -10.53 8.55 13.25
N TYR A 189 -11.70 8.24 13.80
CA TYR A 189 -12.05 6.91 14.32
C TYR A 189 -13.57 6.75 14.29
N VAL A 190 -14.04 5.51 14.29
CA VAL A 190 -15.47 5.17 14.31
C VAL A 190 -15.85 4.63 15.67
N VAL A 191 -16.98 5.08 16.21
CA VAL A 191 -17.60 4.51 17.40
C VAL A 191 -18.82 3.70 16.96
N CYS A 192 -18.88 2.42 17.29
CA CYS A 192 -20.07 1.60 17.06
C CYS A 192 -20.77 1.31 18.39
N SER A 193 -22.09 1.34 18.40
CA SER A 193 -22.90 1.20 19.62
C SER A 193 -24.07 0.24 19.43
N ASP A 194 -24.28 -0.65 20.40
CA ASP A 194 -25.40 -1.59 20.47
C ASP A 194 -25.97 -1.67 21.90
N ALA A 195 -26.83 -2.66 22.18
CA ALA A 195 -27.44 -2.84 23.50
C ALA A 195 -26.44 -3.20 24.61
N THR A 196 -25.24 -3.65 24.26
CA THR A 196 -24.18 -4.05 25.21
C THR A 196 -23.20 -2.92 25.51
N GLY A 197 -23.21 -1.83 24.73
CA GLY A 197 -22.37 -0.66 24.96
C GLY A 197 -21.83 -0.02 23.69
N SER A 198 -20.59 0.48 23.72
CA SER A 198 -19.95 1.14 22.58
C SER A 198 -18.46 0.88 22.50
N SER A 199 -18.00 0.45 21.34
CA SER A 199 -16.59 0.20 21.02
C SER A 199 -16.09 1.19 19.98
N SER A 200 -14.77 1.35 19.85
CA SER A 200 -14.16 2.22 18.83
C SER A 200 -13.20 1.46 17.95
N SER A 201 -13.13 1.84 16.68
CA SER A 201 -12.06 1.42 15.78
C SER A 201 -10.71 1.94 16.27
N ARG A 202 -9.62 1.45 15.66
CA ARG A 202 -8.34 2.16 15.77
C ARG A 202 -8.48 3.58 15.21
N ARG A 203 -7.62 4.49 15.67
CA ARG A 203 -7.47 5.79 15.01
C ARG A 203 -6.73 5.58 13.71
N PHE A 204 -7.16 6.30 12.68
CA PHE A 204 -6.56 6.27 11.36
C PHE A 204 -6.57 7.67 10.75
N VAL A 205 -5.83 7.82 9.67
CA VAL A 205 -5.72 9.05 8.90
C VAL A 205 -6.27 8.78 7.51
N PHE A 206 -7.08 9.69 6.99
CA PHE A 206 -7.58 9.60 5.62
C PHE A 206 -7.35 10.94 4.90
N CYS A 207 -7.37 10.91 3.56
CA CYS A 207 -7.24 12.10 2.73
C CYS A 207 -8.39 12.18 1.72
N THR A 208 -8.87 13.39 1.45
CA THR A 208 -9.71 13.67 0.29
C THR A 208 -8.88 13.76 -0.99
N ALA A 209 -9.49 13.49 -2.15
CA ALA A 209 -8.78 13.62 -3.41
C ALA A 209 -8.46 15.09 -3.74
N SER A 210 -7.50 15.30 -4.63
CA SER A 210 -7.17 16.61 -5.16
C SER A 210 -8.32 17.17 -6.00
N ALA A 211 -8.60 18.47 -5.91
CA ALA A 211 -9.64 19.11 -6.72
C ALA A 211 -9.14 19.58 -8.09
N ARG A 212 -7.85 19.89 -8.21
CA ARG A 212 -7.26 20.59 -9.37
C ARG A 212 -5.97 19.94 -9.90
N SER A 213 -5.67 18.71 -9.52
CA SER A 213 -4.52 17.97 -10.04
C SER A 213 -4.89 17.23 -11.33
N SER A 214 -3.95 17.17 -12.26
CA SER A 214 -4.01 16.36 -13.47
C SER A 214 -3.98 14.87 -13.17
N GLY A 215 -3.38 14.46 -12.04
CA GLY A 215 -3.13 13.07 -11.69
C GLY A 215 -2.22 12.35 -12.70
N THR A 216 -1.41 13.11 -13.44
CA THR A 216 -0.44 12.54 -14.38
C THR A 216 0.60 11.77 -13.59
N ILE A 217 0.83 10.50 -13.96
CA ILE A 217 1.88 9.64 -13.42
C ILE A 217 2.82 9.32 -14.56
N GLN A 218 4.03 9.86 -14.51
CA GLN A 218 5.10 9.57 -15.46
C GLN A 218 6.06 8.56 -14.84
N VAL A 219 6.49 7.56 -15.61
CA VAL A 219 7.38 6.49 -15.18
C VAL A 219 8.52 6.36 -16.16
N TRP A 220 9.74 6.27 -15.66
CA TRP A 220 10.95 6.10 -16.45
C TRP A 220 11.78 4.93 -15.93
N PHE A 221 12.46 4.28 -16.86
CA PHE A 221 13.48 3.27 -16.60
C PHE A 221 14.79 3.74 -17.22
N ASN A 222 15.88 3.64 -16.46
CA ASN A 222 17.17 4.12 -16.96
C ASN A 222 17.88 3.14 -17.89
N GLN A 223 17.41 1.90 -17.93
CA GLN A 223 17.85 0.88 -18.89
C GLN A 223 16.82 0.65 -19.99
N SER A 224 17.23 -0.05 -21.05
CA SER A 224 16.34 -0.36 -22.17
C SER A 224 15.21 -1.29 -21.74
N VAL A 225 14.02 -1.06 -22.30
CA VAL A 225 12.82 -1.88 -22.07
C VAL A 225 12.54 -2.81 -23.26
N ASP A 226 11.62 -3.75 -23.12
CA ASP A 226 11.09 -4.58 -24.21
C ASP A 226 9.81 -3.94 -24.80
N PRO A 227 9.91 -3.12 -25.87
CA PRO A 227 8.75 -2.44 -26.43
C PRO A 227 7.77 -3.40 -27.13
N SER A 228 8.13 -4.67 -27.34
CA SER A 228 7.24 -5.64 -28.00
C SER A 228 6.01 -6.00 -27.14
N LEU A 229 6.10 -5.76 -25.82
CA LEU A 229 4.99 -5.97 -24.89
C LEU A 229 4.12 -4.74 -24.65
N ALA A 230 4.42 -3.61 -25.31
CA ALA A 230 3.66 -2.37 -25.16
C ALA A 230 2.18 -2.54 -25.53
N HIS A 231 1.28 -2.29 -24.57
CA HIS A 231 -0.16 -2.32 -24.77
C HIS A 231 -0.95 -1.51 -23.73
N PRO A 232 -1.54 -0.34 -24.08
CA PRO A 232 -1.35 0.40 -25.34
C PRO A 232 -0.07 1.25 -25.34
N ASP A 233 0.51 1.50 -24.16
CA ASP A 233 1.55 2.51 -23.97
C ASP A 233 2.95 1.89 -23.98
N ALA A 234 3.90 2.57 -24.62
CA ALA A 234 5.31 2.19 -24.57
C ALA A 234 5.97 2.77 -23.31
N ALA A 235 6.82 1.98 -22.65
CA ALA A 235 7.63 2.44 -21.54
C ALA A 235 8.80 3.31 -22.02
N ASP A 236 9.08 4.36 -21.27
CA ASP A 236 10.24 5.21 -21.50
C ASP A 236 11.48 4.56 -20.86
N GLY A 237 12.23 3.82 -21.67
CA GLY A 237 13.52 3.21 -21.29
C GLY A 237 14.73 4.02 -21.72
N SER A 238 15.91 3.68 -21.20
CA SER A 238 17.20 4.34 -21.48
C SER A 238 17.19 5.84 -21.12
N VAL A 239 16.51 6.20 -20.04
CA VAL A 239 16.34 7.58 -19.59
C VAL A 239 17.33 7.94 -18.48
N ASP A 240 17.97 9.10 -18.58
CA ASP A 240 18.70 9.68 -17.45
C ASP A 240 17.69 10.22 -16.41
N LEU A 241 17.55 9.51 -15.30
CA LEU A 241 16.59 9.86 -14.24
C LEU A 241 16.92 11.20 -13.57
N ALA A 242 18.20 11.53 -13.42
CA ALA A 242 18.60 12.83 -12.86
C ALA A 242 18.22 13.95 -13.82
N ALA A 243 18.36 13.76 -15.14
CA ALA A 243 17.95 14.75 -16.11
C ALA A 243 16.44 15.07 -16.04
N GLU A 244 15.58 14.06 -15.90
CA GLU A 244 14.13 14.27 -15.73
C GLU A 244 13.80 14.98 -14.41
N LEU A 245 14.44 14.57 -13.31
CA LEU A 245 14.27 15.25 -12.03
C LEU A 245 14.75 16.72 -12.09
N ILE A 246 15.90 16.99 -12.72
CA ILE A 246 16.45 18.35 -12.89
C ILE A 246 15.48 19.22 -13.69
N LYS A 247 14.93 18.71 -14.81
CA LYS A 247 13.93 19.44 -15.61
C LYS A 247 12.74 19.88 -14.77
N ARG A 248 12.31 19.04 -13.84
CA ARG A 248 11.22 19.37 -12.91
C ARG A 248 11.67 20.35 -11.83
N ILE A 249 12.81 20.13 -11.17
CA ILE A 249 13.38 21.05 -10.15
C ILE A 249 13.56 22.46 -10.72
N ASP A 250 13.97 22.60 -11.97
CA ASP A 250 14.15 23.92 -12.60
C ASP A 250 12.83 24.67 -12.84
N GLN A 251 11.67 23.99 -12.74
CA GLN A 251 10.34 24.61 -12.83
C GLN A 251 9.74 25.01 -11.48
N VAL A 252 10.30 24.50 -10.37
CA VAL A 252 9.83 24.75 -9.00
C VAL A 252 9.91 26.23 -8.65
N ARG A 253 8.86 26.73 -7.99
CA ARG A 253 8.63 28.16 -7.75
C ARG A 253 8.63 28.57 -6.30
N TYR A 254 8.15 27.72 -5.40
CA TYR A 254 7.91 28.05 -4.01
C TYR A 254 8.68 27.14 -3.06
N SER A 255 8.53 25.81 -3.18
CA SER A 255 9.11 24.89 -2.20
C SER A 255 9.68 23.61 -2.79
N LEU A 256 10.72 23.07 -2.15
CA LEU A 256 11.39 21.83 -2.52
C LEU A 256 11.83 21.07 -1.28
N ASP A 257 11.21 19.92 -1.01
CA ASP A 257 11.65 18.98 0.01
C ASP A 257 12.39 17.82 -0.62
N VAL A 258 13.63 17.61 -0.24
CA VAL A 258 14.50 16.60 -0.83
C VAL A 258 14.83 15.55 0.23
N CYS A 259 14.48 14.29 -0.04
CA CYS A 259 14.91 13.12 0.73
C CYS A 259 15.73 12.19 -0.17
N PHE A 260 17.01 12.03 0.13
CA PHE A 260 17.85 11.04 -0.54
C PHE A 260 18.77 10.34 0.46
N TYR A 261 18.71 9.02 0.52
CA TYR A 261 19.71 8.19 1.20
C TYR A 261 21.14 8.63 0.82
N ASN A 262 21.46 8.58 -0.47
CA ASN A 262 22.75 9.04 -0.99
C ASN A 262 22.54 10.05 -2.11
N LEU A 263 23.12 11.25 -1.95
CA LEU A 263 23.14 12.31 -2.94
C LEU A 263 24.59 12.68 -3.27
N SER A 264 25.04 12.39 -4.49
CA SER A 264 26.39 12.74 -4.98
C SER A 264 26.43 13.21 -6.44
N HIS A 265 25.28 13.25 -7.12
CA HIS A 265 25.21 13.70 -8.51
C HIS A 265 25.43 15.21 -8.61
N SER A 266 26.47 15.63 -9.31
CA SER A 266 26.88 17.05 -9.38
C SER A 266 25.82 17.95 -10.02
N GLU A 267 25.26 17.58 -11.18
CA GLU A 267 24.28 18.44 -11.87
C GLU A 267 22.96 18.58 -11.11
N LEU A 268 22.48 17.49 -10.49
CA LEU A 268 21.33 17.50 -9.59
C LEU A 268 21.59 18.40 -8.37
N THR A 269 22.79 18.32 -7.79
CA THR A 269 23.22 19.22 -6.70
C THR A 269 23.13 20.69 -7.13
N GLU A 270 23.66 21.02 -8.30
CA GLU A 270 23.58 22.37 -8.84
C GLU A 270 22.13 22.79 -9.14
N ALA A 271 21.25 21.88 -9.58
CA ALA A 271 19.85 22.20 -9.83
C ALA A 271 19.09 22.57 -8.55
N ILE A 272 19.31 21.81 -7.46
CA ILE A 272 18.76 22.12 -6.14
C ILE A 272 19.30 23.49 -5.67
N GLY A 273 20.61 23.73 -5.81
CA GLY A 273 21.23 25.01 -5.50
C GLY A 273 20.69 26.18 -6.34
N ARG A 274 20.43 25.96 -7.64
CA ARG A 274 19.77 26.94 -8.52
C ARG A 274 18.36 27.24 -8.03
N ALA A 275 17.58 26.25 -7.60
CA ALA A 275 16.26 26.49 -7.02
C ALA A 275 16.34 27.39 -5.79
N LYS A 276 17.27 27.11 -4.85
CA LYS A 276 17.50 27.98 -3.67
C LYS A 276 17.86 29.41 -4.08
N ASN A 277 18.74 29.58 -5.07
CA ASN A 277 19.12 30.90 -5.59
C ASN A 277 17.97 31.64 -6.30
N ARG A 278 16.97 30.93 -6.84
CA ARG A 278 15.73 31.53 -7.37
C ARG A 278 14.78 32.00 -6.26
N GLY A 279 15.06 31.66 -5.00
CA GLY A 279 14.23 32.00 -3.83
C GLY A 279 13.28 30.89 -3.38
N VAL A 280 13.43 29.66 -3.92
CA VAL A 280 12.65 28.49 -3.48
C VAL A 280 13.04 28.14 -2.04
N SER A 281 12.05 27.83 -1.22
CA SER A 281 12.20 27.25 0.12
C SER A 281 12.66 25.79 -0.01
N VAL A 282 13.92 25.51 0.33
CA VAL A 282 14.51 24.17 0.14
C VAL A 282 14.88 23.55 1.48
N ARG A 283 14.43 22.32 1.72
CA ARG A 283 14.82 21.48 2.87
C ARG A 283 15.45 20.17 2.37
N LEU A 284 16.47 19.67 3.06
CA LEU A 284 17.16 18.43 2.70
C LEU A 284 17.28 17.49 3.90
N ILE A 285 16.86 16.24 3.69
CA ILE A 285 17.10 15.12 4.59
C ILE A 285 17.97 14.10 3.86
N HIS A 286 19.06 13.66 4.49
CA HIS A 286 19.96 12.62 3.96
C HIS A 286 20.31 11.57 5.02
N GLU A 287 20.92 10.46 4.62
CA GLU A 287 21.47 9.45 5.56
C GLU A 287 22.81 9.95 6.13
N ALA A 288 22.97 9.93 7.46
CA ALA A 288 24.16 10.43 8.15
C ALA A 288 25.45 9.78 7.65
N ASP A 289 25.42 8.48 7.37
CA ASP A 289 26.58 7.73 6.87
C ASP A 289 26.95 8.06 5.40
N TYR A 290 26.10 8.83 4.69
CA TYR A 290 26.36 9.33 3.33
C TYR A 290 26.42 10.86 3.27
N THR A 291 27.15 11.48 4.19
CA THR A 291 27.48 12.91 4.10
C THR A 291 28.51 13.16 2.98
N THR A 292 28.05 13.48 1.77
CA THR A 292 28.92 13.65 0.59
C THR A 292 29.38 15.11 0.38
N ALA A 293 30.29 15.32 -0.57
CA ALA A 293 30.66 16.67 -1.03
C ALA A 293 29.47 17.45 -1.62
N SER A 294 28.50 16.77 -2.21
CA SER A 294 27.27 17.39 -2.72
C SER A 294 26.39 17.90 -1.59
N VAL A 295 26.18 17.09 -0.55
CA VAL A 295 25.42 17.50 0.65
C VAL A 295 26.09 18.70 1.33
N ASN A 296 27.41 18.61 1.57
CA ASN A 296 28.19 19.71 2.15
C ASN A 296 28.09 20.99 1.31
N ARG A 297 28.05 20.86 -0.03
CA ARG A 297 27.91 22.01 -0.92
C ARG A 297 26.53 22.67 -0.82
N LEU A 298 25.45 21.89 -0.75
CA LEU A 298 24.09 22.42 -0.55
C LEU A 298 23.98 23.18 0.77
N GLU A 299 24.55 22.62 1.83
CA GLU A 299 24.55 23.25 3.16
C GLU A 299 25.44 24.51 3.19
N GLN A 300 26.71 24.40 2.79
CA GLN A 300 27.72 25.43 3.06
C GLN A 300 27.74 26.54 2.01
N VAL A 301 27.41 26.24 0.75
CA VAL A 301 27.46 27.21 -0.35
C VAL A 301 26.08 27.79 -0.65
N TYR A 302 25.04 26.95 -0.68
CA TYR A 302 23.67 27.40 -0.96
C TYR A 302 22.88 27.72 0.31
N HIS A 303 23.42 27.44 1.50
CA HIS A 303 22.75 27.70 2.78
C HIS A 303 21.39 27.02 2.87
N ILE A 304 21.29 25.79 2.35
CA ILE A 304 20.11 24.95 2.46
C ILE A 304 20.14 24.28 3.84
N PRO A 305 19.05 24.34 4.62
CA PRO A 305 18.88 23.54 5.84
C PRO A 305 18.99 22.04 5.54
N VAL A 306 19.90 21.35 6.24
CA VAL A 306 20.14 19.91 6.09
C VAL A 306 20.02 19.21 7.45
N ILE A 307 19.32 18.07 7.50
CA ILE A 307 19.33 17.15 8.64
C ILE A 307 19.52 15.70 8.18
N ASN A 308 19.72 14.80 9.14
CA ASN A 308 19.81 13.35 8.93
C ASN A 308 19.17 12.56 10.07
N ASP A 309 19.21 11.24 9.97
CA ASP A 309 18.71 10.25 10.94
C ASP A 309 19.39 10.29 12.32
N ARG A 310 20.47 11.06 12.49
CA ARG A 310 21.11 11.34 13.80
C ARG A 310 20.74 12.71 14.36
N PHE A 311 19.89 13.47 13.69
CA PHE A 311 19.47 14.79 14.14
C PHE A 311 18.61 14.71 15.41
N GLY A 312 18.87 15.58 16.37
CA GLY A 312 18.08 15.69 17.60
C GLY A 312 18.17 14.46 18.50
N GLN A 313 17.01 13.85 18.79
CA GLN A 313 16.91 12.68 19.68
C GLN A 313 16.94 11.34 18.95
N ASN A 314 17.22 11.34 17.65
CA ASN A 314 17.25 10.12 16.85
C ASN A 314 18.59 9.40 17.03
N SER A 315 18.54 8.08 17.10
CA SER A 315 19.71 7.23 17.36
C SER A 315 20.59 7.01 16.13
N GLY A 316 20.03 7.19 14.93
CA GLY A 316 20.60 6.69 13.68
C GLY A 316 20.70 5.17 13.62
N ASN A 317 19.86 4.46 14.38
CA ASN A 317 19.69 3.01 14.25
C ASN A 317 18.67 2.74 13.14
N GLY A 318 19.10 2.07 12.06
CA GLY A 318 18.35 2.02 10.81
C GLY A 318 18.82 3.11 9.85
N LEU A 319 18.38 3.05 8.60
CA LEU A 319 18.81 3.98 7.56
C LEU A 319 17.68 4.95 7.18
N MET A 320 18.00 6.23 6.96
CA MET A 320 17.14 7.12 6.18
C MET A 320 17.25 6.72 4.70
N HIS A 321 16.46 5.73 4.30
CA HIS A 321 16.60 5.09 3.00
C HIS A 321 15.61 5.62 1.96
N ASN A 322 14.96 6.75 2.22
CA ASN A 322 14.04 7.39 1.28
C ASN A 322 14.75 7.99 0.05
N LYS A 323 14.02 8.00 -1.09
CA LYS A 323 14.38 8.67 -2.35
C LYS A 323 13.14 9.32 -2.94
N PHE A 324 12.73 10.43 -2.35
CA PHE A 324 11.60 11.19 -2.83
C PHE A 324 11.87 12.69 -2.79
N VAL A 325 11.17 13.43 -3.64
CA VAL A 325 11.24 14.90 -3.68
C VAL A 325 9.83 15.45 -3.81
N ILE A 326 9.48 16.42 -2.96
CA ILE A 326 8.17 17.09 -2.98
C ILE A 326 8.39 18.51 -3.48
N MET A 327 7.56 18.94 -4.42
CA MET A 327 7.73 20.19 -5.14
C MET A 327 6.46 21.03 -5.02
N ASP A 328 6.66 22.31 -4.67
CA ASP A 328 5.68 23.39 -4.57
C ASP A 328 4.54 23.25 -3.54
N HIS A 329 4.25 22.06 -3.02
CA HIS A 329 3.14 21.77 -2.10
C HIS A 329 3.02 22.69 -0.86
N ARG A 330 4.12 23.20 -0.29
CA ARG A 330 4.05 24.09 0.90
C ARG A 330 3.54 25.50 0.60
N ASP A 331 3.28 25.84 -0.67
CA ASP A 331 2.71 27.13 -1.03
C ASP A 331 1.21 27.21 -0.67
N HIS A 332 0.54 26.05 -0.63
CA HIS A 332 -0.89 25.88 -0.38
C HIS A 332 -1.82 26.78 -1.23
N ASN A 333 -1.34 27.27 -2.37
CA ASN A 333 -2.07 28.17 -3.26
C ASN A 333 -2.61 27.44 -4.50
N SER A 334 -1.93 26.38 -4.94
CA SER A 334 -2.29 25.66 -6.17
C SER A 334 -1.87 24.18 -6.16
N GLY A 335 -2.84 23.27 -6.09
CA GLY A 335 -2.59 21.84 -6.32
C GLY A 335 -2.24 21.42 -7.76
N SER A 336 -2.06 22.37 -8.69
CA SER A 336 -1.78 22.09 -10.11
C SER A 336 -0.30 22.09 -10.47
N ASP A 337 0.54 22.61 -9.58
CA ASP A 337 2.00 22.63 -9.64
C ASP A 337 2.65 21.76 -8.56
N ASP A 338 1.86 21.00 -7.81
CA ASP A 338 2.38 20.03 -6.84
C ASP A 338 2.83 18.76 -7.55
N TYR A 339 4.11 18.42 -7.37
CA TYR A 339 4.70 17.19 -7.90
C TYR A 339 5.43 16.41 -6.83
N LEU A 340 5.26 15.10 -6.88
CA LEU A 340 6.00 14.13 -6.10
C LEU A 340 6.92 13.34 -7.04
N TRP A 341 8.21 13.30 -6.72
CA TRP A 341 9.17 12.37 -7.28
C TRP A 341 9.35 11.19 -6.32
N VAL A 342 9.29 9.95 -6.81
CA VAL A 342 9.62 8.73 -6.07
C VAL A 342 10.50 7.84 -6.94
N ALA A 343 11.53 7.23 -6.38
CA ALA A 343 12.42 6.35 -7.15
C ALA A 343 12.98 5.19 -6.31
N SER A 344 13.43 4.15 -7.00
CA SER A 344 14.41 3.21 -6.43
C SER A 344 15.83 3.81 -6.42
N ALA A 345 16.08 4.73 -7.36
CA ALA A 345 17.38 5.38 -7.59
C ALA A 345 17.78 6.37 -6.49
N ASN A 346 19.01 6.22 -6.02
CA ASN A 346 19.72 7.27 -5.29
C ASN A 346 20.02 8.49 -6.16
N GLY A 347 20.26 9.65 -5.54
CA GLY A 347 20.72 10.87 -6.21
C GLY A 347 22.19 10.82 -6.62
N THR A 348 22.65 9.71 -7.20
CA THR A 348 24.04 9.47 -7.62
C THR A 348 24.12 9.29 -9.14
N LEU A 349 25.31 9.45 -9.72
CA LEU A 349 25.50 9.16 -11.14
C LEU A 349 25.15 7.70 -11.46
N SER A 350 25.55 6.76 -10.60
CA SER A 350 25.22 5.35 -10.78
C SER A 350 23.72 5.08 -10.76
N GLY A 351 22.98 5.65 -9.80
CA GLY A 351 21.51 5.52 -9.74
C GLY A 351 20.80 6.20 -10.91
N SER A 352 21.43 7.20 -11.53
CA SER A 352 20.82 7.93 -12.65
C SER A 352 20.92 7.17 -13.97
N VAL A 353 22.06 6.51 -14.24
CA VAL A 353 22.33 5.90 -15.56
C VAL A 353 23.01 4.53 -15.55
N LEU A 354 23.69 4.12 -14.46
CA LEU A 354 24.48 2.88 -14.46
C LEU A 354 23.72 1.68 -13.90
N ASN A 355 23.06 1.81 -12.75
CA ASN A 355 22.29 0.73 -12.13
C ASN A 355 20.96 0.55 -12.90
N ALA A 356 20.28 -0.59 -12.76
CA ALA A 356 18.91 -0.73 -13.27
C ALA A 356 17.91 -0.19 -12.24
N GLU A 357 17.23 0.91 -12.57
CA GLU A 357 16.45 1.73 -11.65
C GLU A 357 15.17 2.27 -12.30
N ASN A 358 14.15 2.54 -11.48
CA ASN A 358 12.93 3.23 -11.92
C ASN A 358 12.75 4.55 -11.16
N GLY A 359 12.14 5.53 -11.84
CA GLY A 359 11.75 6.82 -11.28
C GLY A 359 10.36 7.22 -11.74
N LEU A 360 9.60 7.84 -10.83
CA LEU A 360 8.24 8.29 -11.05
C LEU A 360 8.11 9.77 -10.73
N CYS A 361 7.33 10.49 -11.54
CA CYS A 361 6.88 11.85 -11.22
C CYS A 361 5.35 11.89 -11.28
N ILE A 362 4.73 12.24 -10.16
CA ILE A 362 3.28 12.21 -9.95
C ILE A 362 2.81 13.63 -9.67
N GLN A 363 1.85 14.13 -10.45
CA GLN A 363 1.24 15.44 -10.23
C GLN A 363 -0.05 15.30 -9.44
N ASP A 364 0.03 15.39 -8.11
CA ASP A 364 -1.11 15.26 -7.21
C ASP A 364 -0.90 15.97 -5.86
N GLU A 365 -1.82 16.87 -5.50
CA GLU A 365 -1.79 17.64 -4.25
C GLU A 365 -1.98 16.74 -3.01
N ALA A 366 -2.93 15.80 -3.05
CA ALA A 366 -3.25 14.93 -1.92
C ALA A 366 -2.10 13.98 -1.57
N LEU A 367 -1.42 13.41 -2.56
CA LEU A 367 -0.26 12.56 -2.36
C LEU A 367 0.96 13.37 -1.88
N CYS A 368 1.18 14.57 -2.44
CA CYS A 368 2.18 15.50 -1.90
C CYS A 368 1.91 15.85 -0.44
N ALA A 369 0.65 16.04 -0.04
CA ALA A 369 0.28 16.32 1.35
C ALA A 369 0.65 15.17 2.31
N ALA A 370 0.50 13.92 1.87
CA ALA A 370 0.92 12.76 2.65
C ALA A 370 2.44 12.66 2.79
N TYR A 371 3.18 12.85 1.69
CA TYR A 371 4.65 12.86 1.73
C TYR A 371 5.21 14.07 2.50
N THR A 372 4.53 15.23 2.49
CA THR A 372 4.91 16.37 3.33
C THR A 372 4.68 16.05 4.81
N ALA A 373 3.60 15.37 5.17
CA ALA A 373 3.38 14.93 6.55
C ALA A 373 4.48 13.99 7.03
N GLU A 374 4.90 13.04 6.19
CA GLU A 374 6.05 12.16 6.44
C GLU A 374 7.36 12.94 6.58
N PHE A 375 7.64 13.85 5.64
CA PHE A 375 8.82 14.71 5.70
C PHE A 375 8.84 15.52 6.99
N ASP A 376 7.71 16.11 7.37
CA ASP A 376 7.58 16.95 8.56
C ASP A 376 7.72 16.14 9.86
N GLU A 377 7.36 14.85 9.88
CA GLU A 377 7.66 13.97 11.01
C GLU A 377 9.18 13.80 11.20
N MET A 378 9.91 13.54 10.12
CA MET A 378 11.38 13.47 10.14
C MET A 378 12.02 14.83 10.45
N TRP A 379 11.46 15.92 9.93
CA TRP A 379 11.94 17.29 10.13
C TRP A 379 11.68 17.83 11.54
N GLY A 380 10.63 17.33 12.20
CA GLY A 380 10.17 17.82 13.50
C GLY A 380 9.16 18.97 13.41
N ASP A 381 8.47 19.13 12.28
CA ASP A 381 7.53 20.21 11.98
C ASP A 381 8.16 21.62 11.93
N GLY A 382 7.80 22.41 10.92
CA GLY A 382 8.36 23.74 10.63
C GLY A 382 8.82 23.91 9.17
N ASP A 383 8.59 25.10 8.60
CA ASP A 383 8.79 25.35 7.16
C ASP A 383 10.27 25.40 6.71
N GLU A 384 11.18 25.97 7.53
CA GLU A 384 12.60 26.15 7.14
C GLU A 384 13.60 25.72 8.22
N ILE A 385 13.16 25.55 9.47
CA ILE A 385 14.03 25.20 10.59
C ILE A 385 13.52 23.89 11.20
N ALA A 386 14.39 22.88 11.21
CA ALA A 386 14.10 21.59 11.81
C ALA A 386 14.05 21.68 13.35
N ASP A 387 13.17 20.91 13.97
CA ASP A 387 13.03 20.85 15.43
C ASP A 387 13.57 19.52 15.97
N ALA A 388 14.74 19.60 16.60
CA ALA A 388 15.45 18.47 17.18
C ALA A 388 14.64 17.70 18.24
N THR A 389 13.66 18.33 18.89
CA THR A 389 12.83 17.69 19.93
C THR A 389 11.64 16.92 19.37
N ARG A 390 11.19 17.29 18.16
CA ARG A 390 10.01 16.71 17.51
C ARG A 390 10.34 15.83 16.32
N SER A 391 11.54 15.94 15.76
CA SER A 391 12.05 15.11 14.67
C SER A 391 12.04 13.62 15.07
N ARG A 392 11.56 12.75 14.18
CA ARG A 392 11.44 11.30 14.36
C ARG A 392 11.90 10.55 13.11
N PHE A 393 12.86 9.65 13.28
CA PHE A 393 13.31 8.68 12.28
C PHE A 393 13.18 7.26 12.82
N GLY A 394 13.17 6.27 11.92
CA GLY A 394 13.14 4.85 12.26
C GLY A 394 12.06 4.50 13.29
N GLU A 395 12.43 3.78 14.36
CA GLU A 395 11.51 3.29 15.39
C GLU A 395 10.70 4.38 16.13
N ARG A 396 11.12 5.65 16.05
CA ARG A 396 10.42 6.76 16.71
C ARG A 396 9.21 7.26 15.91
N LYS A 397 9.11 6.90 14.64
CA LYS A 397 8.00 7.30 13.77
C LYS A 397 6.70 6.63 14.16
N THR A 398 5.62 7.26 13.72
CA THR A 398 4.26 6.82 13.98
C THR A 398 3.51 6.71 12.67
N ASN A 399 2.63 5.71 12.56
CA ASN A 399 1.74 5.62 11.41
C ASN A 399 0.76 6.80 11.47
N ASN A 400 1.08 7.84 10.71
CA ASN A 400 0.39 9.11 10.73
C ASN A 400 0.10 9.63 9.30
N THR A 401 0.29 8.82 8.28
CA THR A 401 -0.05 9.16 6.89
C THR A 401 -1.30 8.39 6.46
N PRO A 402 -2.11 8.92 5.52
CA PRO A 402 -3.18 8.14 4.92
C PRO A 402 -2.61 7.09 3.96
N HIS A 403 -3.22 5.91 3.93
CA HIS A 403 -2.73 4.82 3.07
C HIS A 403 -3.47 4.68 1.75
N ARG A 404 -4.58 5.39 1.50
CA ARG A 404 -5.39 5.22 0.28
C ARG A 404 -5.70 6.55 -0.38
N PHE A 405 -5.46 6.61 -1.68
CA PHE A 405 -5.66 7.79 -2.51
C PHE A 405 -6.38 7.43 -3.80
N ASN A 406 -7.13 8.40 -4.31
CA ASN A 406 -7.66 8.39 -5.66
C ASN A 406 -7.03 9.53 -6.45
N VAL A 407 -6.05 9.19 -7.30
CA VAL A 407 -5.32 10.13 -8.16
C VAL A 407 -5.83 9.96 -9.59
N ASN A 408 -6.77 10.83 -9.99
CA ASN A 408 -7.40 10.78 -11.31
C ASN A 408 -7.89 9.38 -11.72
N SER A 409 -8.67 8.73 -10.85
CA SER A 409 -9.20 7.36 -11.00
C SER A 409 -8.19 6.22 -10.85
N VAL A 410 -6.92 6.52 -10.57
CA VAL A 410 -5.93 5.52 -10.16
C VAL A 410 -5.99 5.40 -8.64
N TRP A 411 -6.33 4.22 -8.15
CA TRP A 411 -6.18 3.90 -6.73
C TRP A 411 -4.71 3.66 -6.42
N ILE A 412 -4.20 4.41 -5.45
CA ILE A 412 -2.81 4.32 -4.98
C ILE A 412 -2.87 4.04 -3.48
N GLU A 413 -2.10 3.04 -3.04
CA GLU A 413 -1.80 2.84 -1.63
C GLU A 413 -0.38 3.33 -1.33
N GLN A 414 -0.16 3.90 -0.14
CA GLN A 414 1.11 4.48 0.28
C GLN A 414 1.48 4.02 1.68
N TYR A 415 2.72 3.57 1.86
CA TYR A 415 3.26 3.10 3.14
C TYR A 415 4.65 3.68 3.41
N MET A 416 4.88 4.15 4.64
CA MET A 416 6.17 4.60 5.18
C MET A 416 6.67 3.62 6.24
N SER A 417 7.81 3.00 5.98
CA SER A 417 8.46 2.18 7.02
C SER A 417 9.21 3.06 8.03
N PRO A 418 9.43 2.56 9.26
CA PRO A 418 9.01 1.24 9.78
C PRO A 418 7.64 1.23 10.47
N SER A 419 6.89 2.34 10.43
CA SER A 419 5.66 2.48 11.22
C SER A 419 4.42 1.85 10.60
N ASP A 420 4.41 1.65 9.28
CA ASP A 420 3.16 1.43 8.54
C ASP A 420 2.87 -0.04 8.20
N GLN A 421 3.69 -0.98 8.69
CA GLN A 421 3.56 -2.42 8.40
C GLN A 421 3.60 -2.70 6.88
N THR A 422 4.57 -2.10 6.20
CA THR A 422 4.72 -2.16 4.73
C THR A 422 4.81 -3.59 4.23
N GLU A 423 5.53 -4.48 4.92
CA GLU A 423 5.64 -5.90 4.56
C GLU A 423 4.26 -6.58 4.54
N ALA A 424 3.39 -6.28 5.51
CA ALA A 424 2.05 -6.84 5.56
C ALA A 424 1.19 -6.41 4.35
N ALA A 425 1.34 -5.16 3.90
CA ALA A 425 0.65 -4.66 2.71
C ALA A 425 1.16 -5.33 1.41
N ILE A 426 2.47 -5.57 1.31
CA ILE A 426 3.08 -6.32 0.20
C ILE A 426 2.57 -7.76 0.19
N VAL A 427 2.59 -8.44 1.35
CA VAL A 427 2.06 -9.80 1.52
C VAL A 427 0.58 -9.88 1.12
N GLN A 428 -0.23 -8.91 1.51
CA GLN A 428 -1.64 -8.87 1.15
C GLN A 428 -1.85 -8.69 -0.37
N SER A 429 -1.02 -7.86 -1.01
CA SER A 429 -1.03 -7.70 -2.47
C SER A 429 -0.64 -8.99 -3.19
N ILE A 430 0.40 -9.68 -2.73
CA ILE A 430 0.79 -11.00 -3.23
C ILE A 430 -0.36 -12.00 -3.06
N ARG A 431 -0.94 -12.10 -1.86
CA ARG A 431 -2.03 -13.05 -1.58
C ARG A 431 -3.28 -12.81 -2.43
N SER A 432 -3.49 -11.57 -2.87
CA SER A 432 -4.60 -11.19 -3.76
C SER A 432 -4.40 -11.59 -5.23
N ALA A 433 -3.17 -11.91 -5.65
CA ALA A 433 -2.84 -12.28 -7.02
C ALA A 433 -3.67 -13.49 -7.49
N GLN A 434 -4.06 -13.52 -8.75
CA GLN A 434 -4.85 -14.61 -9.34
C GLN A 434 -4.10 -15.33 -10.47
N GLN A 435 -3.24 -14.63 -11.18
CA GLN A 435 -2.59 -15.08 -12.41
C GLN A 435 -1.08 -15.06 -12.34
N SER A 436 -0.49 -13.97 -11.83
CA SER A 436 0.97 -13.84 -11.89
C SER A 436 1.60 -12.90 -10.86
N LEU A 437 2.90 -13.11 -10.63
CA LEU A 437 3.79 -12.26 -9.85
C LEU A 437 5.11 -12.11 -10.61
N TYR A 438 5.47 -10.88 -10.96
CA TYR A 438 6.71 -10.55 -11.67
C TYR A 438 7.50 -9.48 -10.96
N PHE A 439 8.77 -9.73 -10.64
CA PHE A 439 9.54 -8.80 -9.82
C PHE A 439 11.00 -8.66 -10.25
N CYS A 440 11.54 -7.46 -10.02
CA CYS A 440 12.97 -7.24 -9.94
C CYS A 440 13.27 -6.66 -8.56
N ILE A 441 14.22 -7.27 -7.85
CA ILE A 441 14.52 -6.90 -6.47
C ILE A 441 16.02 -6.92 -6.22
N PHE A 442 16.52 -5.85 -5.62
CA PHE A 442 17.91 -5.76 -5.16
C PHE A 442 18.16 -6.74 -4.00
N SER A 443 17.53 -6.52 -2.84
CA SER A 443 17.69 -7.39 -1.67
C SER A 443 16.36 -7.98 -1.22
N PHE A 444 16.35 -9.31 -1.04
CA PHE A 444 15.18 -10.07 -0.61
C PHE A 444 15.57 -11.15 0.41
N THR A 445 15.26 -10.90 1.67
CA THR A 445 15.51 -11.77 2.83
C THR A 445 14.25 -12.02 3.67
N SER A 446 13.11 -11.43 3.29
CA SER A 446 11.82 -11.55 3.98
C SER A 446 11.19 -12.93 3.80
N THR A 447 11.13 -13.71 4.88
CA THR A 447 10.40 -14.98 4.92
C THR A 447 8.87 -14.80 4.75
N PRO A 448 8.20 -13.78 5.32
CA PRO A 448 6.76 -13.58 5.10
C PRO A 448 6.39 -13.33 3.63
N ILE A 449 7.17 -12.51 2.91
CA ILE A 449 6.96 -12.27 1.47
C ILE A 449 7.25 -13.56 0.69
N LEU A 450 8.32 -14.28 1.02
CA LEU A 450 8.66 -15.56 0.41
C LEU A 450 7.51 -16.58 0.52
N HIS A 451 6.99 -16.80 1.73
CA HIS A 451 5.89 -17.73 1.97
C HIS A 451 4.62 -17.30 1.26
N ALA A 452 4.31 -16.00 1.21
CA ALA A 452 3.16 -15.51 0.46
C ALA A 452 3.29 -15.83 -1.05
N MET A 453 4.49 -15.68 -1.62
CA MET A 453 4.75 -16.05 -3.01
C MET A 453 4.63 -17.57 -3.24
N GLU A 454 5.19 -18.39 -2.33
CA GLU A 454 5.11 -19.85 -2.39
C GLU A 454 3.65 -20.35 -2.30
N GLU A 455 2.89 -19.82 -1.35
CA GLU A 455 1.46 -20.09 -1.17
C GLU A 455 0.67 -19.81 -2.46
N ARG A 456 1.01 -18.72 -3.18
CA ARG A 456 0.35 -18.38 -4.43
C ARG A 456 0.79 -19.27 -5.59
N PHE A 457 2.08 -19.53 -5.70
CA PHE A 457 2.68 -20.34 -6.74
C PHE A 457 2.12 -21.78 -6.73
N HIS A 458 1.97 -22.38 -5.55
CA HIS A 458 1.45 -23.75 -5.43
C HIS A 458 -0.08 -23.87 -5.55
N ARG A 459 -0.85 -22.76 -5.56
CA ARG A 459 -2.31 -22.83 -5.70
C ARG A 459 -2.79 -23.24 -7.09
N SER A 460 -1.99 -23.01 -8.13
CA SER A 460 -2.32 -23.36 -9.51
C SER A 460 -1.05 -23.67 -10.29
N SER A 461 -1.06 -24.77 -11.06
CA SER A 461 0.05 -25.12 -11.97
C SER A 461 0.30 -24.08 -13.06
N ASP A 462 -0.71 -23.26 -13.35
CA ASP A 462 -0.67 -22.24 -14.40
C ASP A 462 -0.38 -20.84 -13.82
N PHE A 463 -0.02 -20.73 -12.54
CA PHE A 463 0.31 -19.45 -11.91
C PHE A 463 1.73 -19.01 -12.32
N GLY A 464 1.84 -17.85 -12.96
CA GLY A 464 3.12 -17.31 -13.40
C GLY A 464 3.89 -16.63 -12.28
N LEU A 465 4.96 -17.25 -11.78
CA LEU A 465 5.91 -16.60 -10.87
C LEU A 465 7.28 -16.53 -11.55
N ALA A 466 7.74 -15.32 -11.82
CA ALA A 466 9.08 -15.09 -12.36
C ALA A 466 9.75 -13.88 -11.71
N GLY A 467 11.07 -13.91 -11.55
CA GLY A 467 11.79 -12.84 -10.87
C GLY A 467 13.25 -12.70 -11.28
N VAL A 468 13.80 -11.52 -11.09
CA VAL A 468 15.24 -11.25 -11.23
C VAL A 468 15.77 -10.67 -9.93
N PHE A 469 16.85 -11.27 -9.43
CA PHE A 469 17.58 -10.85 -8.25
C PHE A 469 18.89 -10.20 -8.66
N ASP A 470 19.35 -9.24 -7.88
CA ASP A 470 20.72 -8.75 -7.97
C ASP A 470 21.72 -9.84 -7.53
N GLU A 471 22.70 -10.14 -8.37
CA GLU A 471 23.66 -11.23 -8.16
C GLU A 471 24.49 -11.02 -6.88
N GLU A 472 25.03 -9.82 -6.69
CA GLU A 472 25.89 -9.52 -5.54
C GLU A 472 25.09 -9.55 -4.23
N ALA A 473 23.88 -8.96 -4.22
CA ALA A 473 23.03 -8.94 -3.05
C ALA A 473 22.55 -10.33 -2.60
N THR A 474 22.52 -11.33 -3.50
CA THR A 474 22.23 -12.73 -3.11
C THR A 474 23.35 -13.41 -2.33
N GLY A 475 24.53 -12.77 -2.21
CA GLY A 475 25.59 -13.19 -1.30
C GLY A 475 25.23 -13.09 0.20
N ASP A 476 24.14 -12.40 0.57
CA ASP A 476 23.60 -12.44 1.93
C ASP A 476 23.17 -13.88 2.28
N ARG A 477 23.65 -14.38 3.43
CA ARG A 477 23.31 -15.71 3.95
C ARG A 477 21.81 -15.94 4.14
N ASN A 478 21.04 -14.88 4.29
CA ASN A 478 19.58 -14.89 4.48
C ASN A 478 18.83 -14.63 3.16
N SER A 479 19.53 -14.53 2.02
CA SER A 479 18.88 -14.39 0.72
C SER A 479 17.91 -15.54 0.48
N VAL A 480 16.72 -15.21 0.00
CA VAL A 480 15.70 -16.22 -0.34
C VAL A 480 15.91 -16.85 -1.72
N TYR A 481 16.83 -16.31 -2.53
CA TYR A 481 17.07 -16.79 -3.89
C TYR A 481 17.36 -18.29 -3.97
N PRO A 482 18.27 -18.88 -3.15
CA PRO A 482 18.52 -20.33 -3.20
C PRO A 482 17.28 -21.18 -2.92
N LEU A 483 16.37 -20.69 -2.06
CA LEU A 483 15.11 -21.37 -1.77
C LEU A 483 14.21 -21.37 -2.99
N MET A 484 13.95 -20.20 -3.57
CA MET A 484 13.10 -20.06 -4.77
C MET A 484 13.66 -20.81 -5.98
N ALA A 485 14.98 -20.76 -6.19
CA ALA A 485 15.67 -21.40 -7.31
C ALA A 485 15.84 -22.92 -7.15
N GLY A 486 15.41 -23.51 -6.03
CA GLY A 486 15.57 -24.95 -5.77
C GLY A 486 17.03 -25.39 -5.60
N ILE A 487 17.89 -24.50 -5.13
CA ILE A 487 19.32 -24.76 -4.95
C ILE A 487 19.56 -25.30 -3.53
N GLY A 488 20.48 -26.27 -3.40
CA GLY A 488 20.84 -26.84 -2.11
C GLY A 488 19.72 -27.68 -1.50
N ALA A 489 19.41 -27.44 -0.22
CA ALA A 489 18.40 -28.20 0.53
C ALA A 489 17.00 -27.55 0.53
N SER A 490 16.67 -26.76 -0.51
CA SER A 490 15.37 -26.09 -0.62
C SER A 490 14.20 -27.08 -0.63
N ALA A 491 13.15 -26.77 0.12
CA ALA A 491 11.88 -27.51 0.11
C ALA A 491 10.90 -26.99 -0.97
N TRP A 492 11.15 -25.82 -1.53
CA TRP A 492 10.32 -25.23 -2.58
C TRP A 492 10.41 -26.09 -3.85
N SER A 493 9.30 -26.71 -4.25
CA SER A 493 9.26 -27.61 -5.39
C SER A 493 7.88 -27.61 -6.08
N PRO A 494 7.81 -27.38 -7.41
CA PRO A 494 8.95 -27.15 -8.32
C PRO A 494 9.63 -25.78 -8.07
N PRO A 495 10.90 -25.58 -8.47
CA PRO A 495 11.55 -24.28 -8.35
C PRO A 495 10.76 -23.17 -9.06
N ALA A 496 10.77 -21.97 -8.49
CA ALA A 496 10.26 -20.77 -9.15
C ALA A 496 11.19 -20.34 -10.28
N ASP A 497 10.66 -19.62 -11.26
CA ASP A 497 11.43 -19.15 -12.42
C ASP A 497 12.17 -17.84 -12.11
N VAL A 498 13.21 -17.97 -11.26
CA VAL A 498 14.00 -16.84 -10.77
C VAL A 498 15.43 -16.90 -11.30
N TRP A 499 15.98 -15.73 -11.60
CA TRP A 499 17.31 -15.59 -12.18
C TRP A 499 18.14 -14.56 -11.42
N LEU A 500 19.45 -14.75 -11.42
CA LEU A 500 20.40 -13.70 -11.08
C LEU A 500 20.58 -12.83 -12.32
N ASP A 501 20.62 -11.52 -12.11
CA ASP A 501 20.91 -10.57 -13.16
C ASP A 501 22.33 -10.80 -13.74
N ARG A 502 22.61 -10.12 -14.85
CA ARG A 502 23.93 -10.12 -15.51
C ARG A 502 24.37 -8.71 -15.85
N TRP A 503 23.82 -7.74 -15.14
CA TRP A 503 24.02 -6.34 -15.40
C TRP A 503 25.41 -5.93 -14.90
N PRO A 504 26.14 -5.03 -15.61
CA PRO A 504 27.47 -4.59 -15.14
C PRO A 504 27.43 -3.65 -13.92
N GLY A 505 26.29 -3.04 -13.63
CA GLY A 505 26.02 -2.34 -12.37
C GLY A 505 25.02 -3.13 -11.52
N ASP A 506 24.44 -2.50 -10.50
CA ASP A 506 23.47 -3.19 -9.65
C ASP A 506 22.10 -3.30 -10.34
N LEU A 507 21.41 -4.44 -10.17
CA LEU A 507 19.95 -4.52 -10.36
C LEU A 507 19.28 -3.89 -9.14
N HIS A 508 19.25 -2.56 -9.10
CA HIS A 508 18.81 -1.83 -7.91
C HIS A 508 17.30 -1.51 -7.88
N HIS A 509 16.51 -2.11 -8.76
CA HIS A 509 15.06 -2.10 -8.67
C HIS A 509 14.53 -2.67 -7.34
N LYS A 510 13.36 -2.15 -6.93
CA LYS A 510 12.48 -2.79 -5.96
C LYS A 510 11.06 -2.68 -6.47
N TYR A 511 10.61 -3.62 -7.29
CA TYR A 511 9.22 -3.63 -7.74
C TYR A 511 8.62 -5.03 -7.87
N LEU A 512 7.30 -5.08 -7.76
CA LEU A 512 6.47 -6.26 -8.03
C LEU A 512 5.27 -5.87 -8.88
N ILE A 513 5.03 -6.62 -9.94
CA ILE A 513 3.82 -6.58 -10.75
C ILE A 513 2.94 -7.75 -10.34
N VAL A 514 1.74 -7.46 -9.87
CA VAL A 514 0.71 -8.45 -9.56
C VAL A 514 -0.27 -8.51 -10.72
N ASP A 515 -0.52 -9.72 -11.23
CA ASP A 515 -1.50 -10.01 -12.28
C ASP A 515 -1.34 -9.13 -13.54
N ALA A 516 -0.13 -9.07 -14.10
CA ALA A 516 0.19 -8.19 -15.24
C ALA A 516 -0.77 -8.35 -16.45
N GLY A 517 -1.32 -9.54 -16.67
CA GLY A 517 -2.35 -9.83 -17.68
C GLY A 517 -3.80 -9.83 -17.17
N GLY A 518 -4.03 -9.62 -15.88
CA GLY A 518 -5.32 -9.80 -15.22
C GLY A 518 -6.26 -8.59 -15.32
N GLU A 519 -7.42 -8.69 -14.68
CA GLU A 519 -8.44 -7.62 -14.67
C GLU A 519 -8.05 -6.45 -13.77
N ASN A 520 -7.40 -6.74 -12.63
CA ASN A 520 -7.04 -5.77 -11.58
C ASN A 520 -5.53 -5.83 -11.26
N PRO A 521 -4.65 -5.47 -12.22
CA PRO A 521 -3.22 -5.54 -12.01
C PRO A 521 -2.76 -4.50 -10.97
N LYS A 522 -1.68 -4.84 -10.25
CA LYS A 522 -1.02 -3.91 -9.33
C LYS A 522 0.46 -3.77 -9.65
N VAL A 523 1.03 -2.61 -9.33
CA VAL A 523 2.49 -2.39 -9.32
C VAL A 523 2.88 -1.86 -7.95
N ILE A 524 3.84 -2.51 -7.32
CA ILE A 524 4.47 -2.08 -6.07
C ILE A 524 5.85 -1.56 -6.43
N THR A 525 6.23 -0.37 -5.98
CA THR A 525 7.59 0.18 -6.17
C THR A 525 7.91 1.21 -5.08
N GLY A 526 9.19 1.55 -4.93
CA GLY A 526 9.67 2.54 -3.98
C GLY A 526 11.14 2.31 -3.63
N SER A 527 11.53 2.70 -2.41
CA SER A 527 12.88 2.50 -1.90
C SER A 527 13.07 1.17 -1.14
N HIS A 528 11.95 0.53 -0.78
CA HIS A 528 11.87 -0.59 0.16
C HIS A 528 12.41 -1.91 -0.40
N ASN A 529 13.55 -2.38 0.11
CA ASN A 529 14.01 -3.75 -0.10
C ASN A 529 13.11 -4.75 0.64
N TRP A 530 13.05 -6.02 0.24
CA TRP A 530 12.23 -7.01 0.95
C TRP A 530 13.01 -7.68 2.07
N SER A 531 13.36 -6.90 3.10
CA SER A 531 14.20 -7.33 4.21
C SER A 531 13.64 -6.89 5.56
N TYR A 532 14.08 -7.56 6.64
CA TYR A 532 13.65 -7.21 8.00
C TYR A 532 13.93 -5.74 8.36
N SER A 533 15.13 -5.25 8.03
CA SER A 533 15.54 -3.87 8.31
C SER A 533 14.67 -2.85 7.58
N ALA A 534 14.24 -3.14 6.36
CA ALA A 534 13.37 -2.24 5.60
C ALA A 534 12.01 -2.04 6.28
N ASP A 535 11.47 -3.05 6.94
CA ASP A 535 10.16 -2.98 7.61
C ASP A 535 10.25 -2.55 9.09
N HIS A 536 11.37 -2.82 9.77
CA HIS A 536 11.47 -2.64 11.24
C HIS A 536 12.40 -1.51 11.69
N SER A 537 13.29 -1.02 10.83
CA SER A 537 14.28 -0.01 11.24
C SER A 537 14.46 1.16 10.26
N ASN A 538 14.42 0.91 8.96
CA ASN A 538 14.72 1.93 7.96
C ASN A 538 13.51 2.81 7.66
N ASP A 539 13.79 4.08 7.37
CA ASP A 539 12.83 4.97 6.73
C ASP A 539 12.78 4.67 5.24
N GLU A 540 11.66 4.11 4.80
CA GLU A 540 11.42 3.72 3.40
C GLU A 540 10.05 4.25 2.96
N ASN A 541 9.87 4.38 1.65
CA ASN A 541 8.55 4.67 1.08
C ASN A 541 8.21 3.61 0.03
N THR A 542 6.93 3.22 0.02
CA THR A 542 6.36 2.26 -0.93
C THR A 542 5.02 2.76 -1.45
N LEU A 543 4.82 2.63 -2.76
CA LEU A 543 3.54 2.89 -3.43
C LEU A 543 3.03 1.60 -4.08
N ILE A 544 1.72 1.35 -3.93
CA ILE A 544 1.00 0.27 -4.61
C ILE A 544 -0.04 0.89 -5.54
N PHE A 545 0.18 0.77 -6.84
CA PHE A 545 -0.70 1.30 -7.87
C PHE A 545 -1.65 0.22 -8.36
N HIS A 546 -2.96 0.48 -8.36
CA HIS A 546 -3.96 -0.37 -9.02
C HIS A 546 -4.18 0.16 -10.44
N SER A 547 -3.27 -0.18 -11.35
CA SER A 547 -3.24 0.43 -12.69
C SER A 547 -2.74 -0.54 -13.75
N ARG A 548 -3.59 -0.77 -14.75
CA ARG A 548 -3.24 -1.53 -15.96
C ARG A 548 -2.16 -0.82 -16.78
N THR A 549 -2.21 0.50 -16.86
CA THR A 549 -1.20 1.28 -17.58
C THR A 549 0.17 1.09 -16.94
N LEU A 550 0.29 1.27 -15.62
CA LEU A 550 1.59 1.09 -14.96
C LEU A 550 2.06 -0.37 -15.05
N ALA A 551 1.17 -1.35 -14.86
CA ALA A 551 1.53 -2.76 -15.01
C ALA A 551 2.06 -3.06 -16.43
N ASN A 552 1.48 -2.46 -17.46
CA ASN A 552 1.97 -2.56 -18.83
C ASN A 552 3.37 -1.93 -19.01
N LEU A 553 3.64 -0.77 -18.41
CA LEU A 553 4.96 -0.13 -18.51
C LEU A 553 6.04 -0.95 -17.79
N TYR A 554 5.76 -1.38 -16.56
CA TYR A 554 6.69 -2.21 -15.78
C TYR A 554 6.89 -3.60 -16.39
N LEU A 555 5.90 -4.15 -17.09
CA LEU A 555 6.05 -5.44 -17.76
C LEU A 555 7.07 -5.39 -18.91
N GLN A 556 7.14 -4.28 -19.64
CA GLN A 556 8.15 -4.07 -20.68
C GLN A 556 9.55 -4.02 -20.08
N GLU A 557 9.71 -3.34 -18.94
CA GLU A 557 10.97 -3.33 -18.20
C GLU A 557 11.34 -4.71 -17.66
N PHE A 558 10.40 -5.36 -16.98
CA PHE A 558 10.60 -6.69 -16.40
C PHE A 558 11.02 -7.71 -17.47
N SER A 559 10.34 -7.70 -18.63
CA SER A 559 10.67 -8.61 -19.73
C SER A 559 12.11 -8.43 -20.21
N ALA A 560 12.59 -7.18 -20.33
CA ALA A 560 13.98 -6.92 -20.73
C ALA A 560 14.97 -7.51 -19.70
N ARG A 561 14.83 -7.16 -18.41
CA ARG A 561 15.72 -7.66 -17.35
C ARG A 561 15.66 -9.18 -17.21
N TYR A 562 14.46 -9.75 -17.28
CA TYR A 562 14.24 -11.20 -17.19
C TYR A 562 14.90 -11.95 -18.35
N GLN A 563 14.77 -11.48 -19.59
CA GLN A 563 15.41 -12.09 -20.75
C GLN A 563 16.95 -11.96 -20.71
N GLU A 564 17.46 -10.80 -20.29
CA GLU A 564 18.91 -10.57 -20.13
C GLU A 564 19.55 -11.50 -19.09
N ALA A 565 18.84 -11.75 -17.97
CA ALA A 565 19.25 -12.68 -16.93
C ALA A 565 19.27 -14.15 -17.40
N GLY A 566 18.54 -14.46 -18.47
CA GLY A 566 18.44 -15.79 -19.09
C GLY A 566 17.06 -16.43 -19.02
N GLY A 567 16.06 -15.72 -18.48
CA GLY A 567 14.67 -16.13 -18.43
C GLY A 567 14.07 -16.33 -19.82
N GLN A 568 13.25 -17.36 -19.98
CA GLN A 568 12.65 -17.77 -21.26
C GLN A 568 11.15 -18.12 -21.17
N ALA A 569 10.56 -18.08 -19.98
CA ALA A 569 9.15 -18.42 -19.83
C ALA A 569 8.24 -17.42 -20.52
N THR A 570 7.09 -17.92 -20.96
CA THR A 570 6.03 -17.07 -21.48
C THR A 570 5.38 -16.31 -20.33
N LEU A 571 5.46 -14.99 -20.37
CA LEU A 571 4.82 -14.13 -19.38
C LEU A 571 3.31 -14.04 -19.64
N HIS A 572 2.52 -14.06 -18.57
CA HIS A 572 1.10 -13.71 -18.60
C HIS A 572 0.99 -12.22 -18.84
N THR A 573 0.69 -11.86 -20.08
CA THR A 573 0.56 -10.47 -20.51
C THR A 573 -0.88 -10.19 -20.95
N ALA A 574 -1.29 -8.92 -20.88
CA ALA A 574 -2.55 -8.52 -21.51
C ALA A 574 -2.51 -8.78 -23.04
N VAL A 575 -1.31 -8.75 -23.65
CA VAL A 575 -1.07 -9.05 -25.08
C VAL A 575 -1.37 -10.53 -25.41
N ALA A 576 -1.11 -11.46 -24.49
CA ALA A 576 -1.37 -12.89 -24.66
C ALA A 576 -2.87 -13.23 -24.79
N THR A 577 -3.78 -12.35 -24.37
CA THR A 577 -5.23 -12.52 -24.62
C THR A 577 -5.62 -12.40 -26.10
N LYS A 578 -4.68 -12.04 -26.99
CA LYS A 578 -4.85 -12.08 -28.45
C LYS A 578 -4.47 -13.43 -29.09
N GLY A 579 -3.86 -14.35 -28.35
CA GLY A 579 -3.48 -15.68 -28.81
C GLY A 579 -4.28 -16.78 -28.10
N MET A 580 -5.35 -17.27 -28.73
CA MET A 580 -6.26 -18.34 -28.28
C MET A 580 -7.43 -17.96 -27.37
N ALA A 581 -8.01 -16.77 -27.53
CA ALA A 581 -9.47 -16.68 -27.49
C ALA A 581 -9.94 -16.74 -28.95
N SER A 582 -10.59 -17.82 -29.37
CA SER A 582 -11.37 -17.77 -30.62
C SER A 582 -12.26 -16.54 -30.56
N ALA A 583 -12.21 -15.68 -31.59
CA ALA A 583 -13.13 -14.58 -31.75
C ALA A 583 -14.54 -15.08 -31.38
N PRO A 584 -15.27 -14.41 -30.45
CA PRO A 584 -16.57 -14.90 -30.03
C PRO A 584 -17.44 -15.10 -31.27
N ALA A 585 -17.95 -16.32 -31.47
CA ALA A 585 -18.75 -16.66 -32.64
C ALA A 585 -20.09 -15.89 -32.68
N THR A 586 -20.42 -15.13 -31.63
CA THR A 586 -21.72 -14.48 -31.42
C THR A 586 -21.55 -13.06 -30.88
N TRP A 587 -22.51 -12.18 -31.21
CA TRP A 587 -22.62 -10.84 -30.64
C TRP A 587 -22.66 -10.90 -29.12
N ARG A 588 -21.97 -9.95 -28.47
CA ARG A 588 -21.97 -9.82 -27.01
C ARG A 588 -22.18 -8.37 -26.61
N LEU A 589 -23.22 -8.11 -25.83
CA LEU A 589 -23.37 -6.82 -25.15
C LEU A 589 -22.49 -6.84 -23.91
N ILE A 590 -21.52 -5.92 -23.82
CA ILE A 590 -20.48 -5.93 -22.77
C ILE A 590 -20.96 -5.15 -21.56
N GLY A 591 -21.37 -3.90 -21.76
CA GLY A 591 -21.68 -2.99 -20.67
C GLY A 591 -21.97 -1.59 -21.16
N ASN A 592 -22.00 -0.64 -20.23
CA ASN A 592 -22.00 0.78 -20.54
C ASN A 592 -21.02 1.52 -19.62
N TYR A 593 -20.35 2.55 -20.13
CA TYR A 593 -19.46 3.42 -19.36
C TYR A 593 -19.68 4.89 -19.73
N PRO A 594 -19.80 5.79 -18.74
CA PRO A 594 -19.87 5.51 -17.30
C PRO A 594 -21.18 4.82 -16.88
N ASN A 595 -21.15 4.10 -15.75
CA ASN A 595 -22.34 3.53 -15.09
C ASN A 595 -22.11 3.51 -13.56
N PRO A 596 -22.79 4.35 -12.75
CA PRO A 596 -23.87 5.26 -13.13
C PRO A 596 -23.41 6.40 -14.04
N PHE A 597 -24.34 7.04 -14.74
CA PHE A 597 -24.07 8.20 -15.60
C PHE A 597 -25.06 9.33 -15.38
N ASN A 598 -24.67 10.57 -15.70
CA ASN A 598 -25.47 11.78 -15.40
C ASN A 598 -26.24 12.35 -16.60
N SER A 599 -25.68 12.25 -17.81
CA SER A 599 -26.19 12.93 -19.00
C SER A 599 -26.07 12.05 -20.25
N SER A 600 -24.96 11.32 -20.38
CA SER A 600 -24.78 10.34 -21.43
C SER A 600 -23.95 9.15 -20.95
N THR A 601 -24.12 8.01 -21.61
CA THR A 601 -23.30 6.82 -21.41
C THR A 601 -23.00 6.19 -22.75
N ARG A 602 -21.87 5.52 -22.83
CA ARG A 602 -21.50 4.74 -24.00
C ARG A 602 -21.78 3.28 -23.77
N ILE A 603 -22.58 2.69 -24.64
CA ILE A 603 -22.94 1.27 -24.62
C ILE A 603 -21.93 0.51 -25.48
N VAL A 604 -21.23 -0.44 -24.88
CA VAL A 604 -20.14 -1.19 -25.49
C VAL A 604 -20.62 -2.60 -25.85
N TYR A 605 -20.35 -3.04 -27.08
CA TYR A 605 -20.75 -4.33 -27.61
C TYR A 605 -19.67 -4.89 -28.54
N HIS A 606 -19.48 -6.21 -28.49
CA HIS A 606 -18.56 -6.89 -29.39
C HIS A 606 -19.30 -7.52 -30.57
N ARG A 607 -18.71 -7.38 -31.76
CA ARG A 607 -19.24 -7.89 -33.02
C ARG A 607 -18.41 -9.08 -33.54
N PRO A 608 -19.03 -10.20 -33.98
CA PRO A 608 -18.29 -11.27 -34.65
C PRO A 608 -17.75 -10.80 -36.00
N GLU A 609 -16.48 -11.09 -36.32
CA GLU A 609 -15.83 -10.69 -37.58
C GLU A 609 -16.59 -11.12 -38.85
N GLN A 610 -17.33 -12.24 -38.77
CA GLN A 610 -18.08 -12.79 -39.90
C GLN A 610 -19.50 -12.22 -40.05
N ASP A 611 -20.03 -11.53 -39.03
CA ASP A 611 -21.39 -11.01 -39.05
C ASP A 611 -21.45 -9.54 -39.50
N ARG A 612 -21.83 -9.34 -40.76
CA ARG A 612 -21.99 -8.00 -41.36
C ARG A 612 -23.35 -7.34 -41.12
N SER A 613 -24.25 -7.95 -40.34
CA SER A 613 -25.52 -7.35 -39.97
C SER A 613 -25.32 -6.12 -39.06
N ILE A 614 -26.27 -5.18 -39.09
CA ILE A 614 -26.32 -4.02 -38.20
C ILE A 614 -27.48 -4.28 -37.23
N PRO A 615 -27.23 -4.81 -36.02
CA PRO A 615 -28.28 -4.92 -35.03
C PRO A 615 -28.65 -3.52 -34.53
N THR A 616 -29.82 -3.44 -33.91
CA THR A 616 -30.31 -2.21 -33.27
C THR A 616 -30.27 -2.42 -31.77
N ALA A 617 -29.82 -1.41 -31.01
CA ALA A 617 -29.90 -1.45 -29.55
C ALA A 617 -31.28 -0.92 -29.10
N PHE A 618 -31.97 -1.69 -28.27
CA PHE A 618 -33.28 -1.34 -27.71
C PHE A 618 -33.14 -1.05 -26.21
N LEU A 619 -33.53 0.15 -25.80
CA LEU A 619 -33.45 0.63 -24.43
C LEU A 619 -34.84 0.57 -23.79
N TYR A 620 -34.95 -0.01 -22.61
CA TYR A 620 -36.19 -0.19 -21.87
C TYR A 620 -36.08 0.41 -20.47
N ASP A 621 -37.22 0.81 -19.91
CA ASP A 621 -37.33 1.10 -18.47
C ASP A 621 -37.59 -0.16 -17.65
N VAL A 622 -37.63 -0.03 -16.31
CA VAL A 622 -37.90 -1.15 -15.39
C VAL A 622 -39.28 -1.79 -15.56
N ALA A 623 -40.23 -1.11 -16.19
CA ALA A 623 -41.55 -1.65 -16.50
C ALA A 623 -41.57 -2.40 -17.85
N GLY A 624 -40.43 -2.49 -18.54
CA GLY A 624 -40.29 -3.12 -19.85
C GLY A 624 -40.81 -2.26 -21.01
N ARG A 625 -41.09 -0.96 -20.78
CA ARG A 625 -41.50 -0.05 -21.85
C ARG A 625 -40.29 0.39 -22.66
N LEU A 626 -40.40 0.34 -23.99
CA LEU A 626 -39.34 0.79 -24.89
C LEU A 626 -39.17 2.32 -24.77
N VAL A 627 -37.99 2.75 -24.36
CA VAL A 627 -37.60 4.15 -24.13
C VAL A 627 -37.00 4.75 -25.39
N ARG A 628 -36.02 4.06 -25.99
CA ARG A 628 -35.33 4.53 -27.19
C ARG A 628 -34.75 3.36 -27.98
N THR A 629 -34.58 3.58 -29.27
CA THR A 629 -33.89 2.68 -30.19
C THR A 629 -32.65 3.41 -30.71
N LEU A 630 -31.47 2.78 -30.62
CA LEU A 630 -30.21 3.34 -31.09
C LEU A 630 -29.69 2.52 -32.27
N GLU A 631 -29.38 3.20 -33.37
CA GLU A 631 -28.76 2.57 -34.53
C GLU A 631 -27.26 2.39 -34.27
N LEU A 632 -26.77 1.17 -34.47
CA LEU A 632 -25.37 0.86 -34.33
C LEU A 632 -24.60 1.28 -35.59
N GLY A 633 -23.36 1.74 -35.39
CA GLY A 633 -22.47 2.11 -36.49
C GLY A 633 -22.10 0.92 -37.36
N ARG A 634 -21.82 1.17 -38.66
CA ARG A 634 -21.27 0.14 -39.56
C ARG A 634 -19.83 -0.26 -39.19
N GLN A 635 -19.13 0.64 -38.51
CA GLN A 635 -17.76 0.53 -38.01
C GLN A 635 -17.79 1.04 -36.56
N GLY A 636 -17.30 0.23 -35.62
CA GLY A 636 -17.32 0.54 -34.18
C GLY A 636 -17.99 -0.55 -33.33
N GLU A 637 -17.60 -0.58 -32.06
CA GLU A 637 -18.07 -1.52 -31.02
C GLU A 637 -18.81 -0.77 -29.90
N GLU A 638 -19.25 0.45 -30.20
CA GLU A 638 -19.80 1.37 -29.22
C GLU A 638 -20.96 2.20 -29.80
N VAL A 639 -21.90 2.62 -28.94
CA VAL A 639 -22.97 3.56 -29.29
C VAL A 639 -23.32 4.43 -28.07
N ASP A 640 -23.44 5.74 -28.26
CA ASP A 640 -23.77 6.66 -27.18
C ASP A 640 -25.29 6.78 -26.97
N TRP A 641 -25.70 6.90 -25.70
CA TRP A 641 -27.04 7.31 -25.31
C TRP A 641 -26.98 8.58 -24.46
N ASP A 642 -27.69 9.62 -24.87
CA ASP A 642 -27.77 10.94 -24.23
C ASP A 642 -28.84 11.06 -23.12
N GLY A 643 -29.35 9.93 -22.63
CA GLY A 643 -30.39 9.91 -21.61
C GLY A 643 -31.72 10.53 -22.05
N THR A 644 -32.07 10.51 -23.34
CA THR A 644 -33.39 10.92 -23.86
C THR A 644 -34.23 9.76 -24.39
N ASP A 645 -35.55 9.96 -24.48
CA ASP A 645 -36.53 9.07 -25.10
C ASP A 645 -36.56 9.22 -26.64
N ALA A 646 -37.43 8.45 -27.31
CA ALA A 646 -37.61 8.52 -28.75
C ALA A 646 -38.11 9.89 -29.28
N GLN A 647 -38.57 10.80 -28.42
CA GLN A 647 -38.97 12.16 -28.78
C GLN A 647 -37.88 13.20 -28.43
N GLY A 648 -36.70 12.75 -28.01
CA GLY A 648 -35.59 13.62 -27.60
C GLY A 648 -35.81 14.29 -26.23
N ARG A 649 -36.79 13.84 -25.45
CA ARG A 649 -37.04 14.36 -24.10
C ARG A 649 -36.20 13.59 -23.10
N PHE A 650 -35.62 14.30 -22.14
CA PHE A 650 -34.87 13.66 -21.06
C PHE A 650 -35.72 12.71 -20.23
N VAL A 651 -35.18 11.54 -19.94
CA VAL A 651 -35.82 10.55 -19.07
C VAL A 651 -35.39 10.74 -17.61
N ALA A 652 -36.22 10.28 -16.68
CA ALA A 652 -35.98 10.44 -15.24
C ALA A 652 -34.78 9.62 -14.76
N SER A 653 -34.15 10.03 -13.65
CA SER A 653 -33.17 9.20 -12.94
C SER A 653 -33.77 7.84 -12.59
N GLY A 654 -33.03 6.76 -12.83
CA GLY A 654 -33.55 5.41 -12.66
C GLY A 654 -32.76 4.34 -13.40
N VAL A 655 -33.24 3.11 -13.28
CA VAL A 655 -32.66 1.93 -13.93
C VAL A 655 -33.24 1.77 -15.33
N TYR A 656 -32.36 1.57 -16.30
CA TYR A 656 -32.67 1.27 -17.69
C TYR A 656 -32.00 -0.03 -18.10
N MET A 657 -32.55 -0.71 -19.09
CA MET A 657 -32.02 -1.96 -19.62
C MET A 657 -31.78 -1.82 -21.11
N VAL A 658 -30.61 -2.21 -21.62
CA VAL A 658 -30.33 -2.27 -23.05
C VAL A 658 -30.14 -3.72 -23.51
N ARG A 659 -30.66 -4.04 -24.69
CA ARG A 659 -30.41 -5.30 -25.41
C ARG A 659 -30.09 -5.04 -26.89
N LEU A 660 -29.39 -5.96 -27.54
CA LEU A 660 -29.06 -5.88 -28.96
C LEU A 660 -29.99 -6.80 -29.77
N GLY A 661 -30.86 -6.24 -30.60
CA GLY A 661 -31.66 -7.04 -31.53
C GLY A 661 -32.42 -8.19 -30.86
N ASN A 662 -32.26 -9.39 -31.44
CA ASN A 662 -32.69 -10.67 -30.87
C ASN A 662 -31.52 -11.47 -30.25
N HIS A 663 -30.37 -10.83 -29.99
CA HIS A 663 -29.21 -11.48 -29.42
C HIS A 663 -29.37 -11.66 -27.90
N PRO A 664 -28.77 -12.71 -27.32
CA PRO A 664 -28.82 -12.96 -25.88
C PRO A 664 -28.02 -11.88 -25.13
N GLY A 665 -28.55 -11.45 -23.98
CA GLY A 665 -27.89 -10.50 -23.08
C GLY A 665 -28.69 -9.21 -22.89
N VAL A 666 -28.66 -8.72 -21.64
CA VAL A 666 -29.24 -7.44 -21.23
C VAL A 666 -28.26 -6.77 -20.29
N VAL A 667 -27.98 -5.48 -20.51
CA VAL A 667 -27.15 -4.67 -19.62
C VAL A 667 -28.02 -3.69 -18.85
N LYS A 668 -27.82 -3.65 -17.53
CA LYS A 668 -28.45 -2.70 -16.63
C LYS A 668 -27.64 -1.40 -16.59
N MET A 669 -28.29 -0.28 -16.89
CA MET A 669 -27.72 1.07 -16.89
C MET A 669 -28.41 1.91 -15.82
N LEU A 670 -27.66 2.69 -15.04
CA LEU A 670 -28.19 3.55 -13.98
C LEU A 670 -27.95 5.02 -14.34
N LEU A 671 -29.04 5.74 -14.65
CA LEU A 671 -29.03 7.18 -14.90
C LEU A 671 -29.29 7.93 -13.58
N MET A 672 -28.41 8.85 -13.22
CA MET A 672 -28.53 9.74 -12.06
C MET A 672 -28.32 11.19 -12.48
N ARG A 673 -29.43 11.88 -12.77
CA ARG A 673 -29.47 13.33 -13.03
C ARG A 673 -29.60 14.14 -11.76
#